data_AF-A0A8H8LWH4-F1
#
_entry.id   AF-A0A8H8LWH4-F1
#
_cell.length_a   1.000
_cell.length_b   1.000
_cell.length_c   1.000
_cell.angle_alpha   90.00
_cell.angle_beta   90.00
_cell.angle_gamma   90.00
#
_symmetry.space_group_name_H-M   'P 1'
#
loop_
_entity.id
_entity.type
_entity.pdbx_description
1 polymer ?
#
loop_
_entity_poly.entity_id
_entity_poly.type
_entity_poly.pdbx_seq_one_letter_code
_entity_poly.pdbx_strand_id
1 'polypeptide(L)'
;MRAPSSERNRRAQRLLALNRQAATEAVPTVFYRLLAYLFQHDRLDKSYTTNPDCLENKVLPTILVNDAETAVVKVLGSNEDVKCDVCDLVLPAAQFQADFLENHTVPCPRCSESQGRRSERTAPILQPAVTMLDEIPDSQDIFQSMADDSDVLLLVGIPCIEPQLETLVKDMARMARESDRRVVYIGLELLPKSGWSQIVDVHLRVDPLHWAERHFQKLVATQHESRNGLEALESFFVPPPVPFELGTDVGQFLFSGSVNDCRLCFKSVSSDVVHPCRVCHTPYCMQGPDAPDDTCCVHLFELSPSHVDASSDMRRALEKFVCPGCFVPASGELYPHSVCPAPCRLPEPLISPPRLVVYIFYIHEFRYTATHMARAVAYTWNERGWPCRVVPISLDDLAHNVSVDVLNKQNLWNYRSYRVFALYLTHALTPSLNIQTSATHAEPVDVVIDMTLTAIQPVLLHAASLDVILLCCGHLFKSPQLVGCLQQVMSQWPILENIVGCLNTRLPASVMTPLISSLVVDALGYGTELPTSFVENWMRDEMASALTDIILFSPKSEPMIYRFAPMQTRPLGRPLPSVLHTCDCKNVPPTARNVKKEWIVKWQVRRPKSVRWLDPVRSFYITDHVTTFPSISHSLYQRLEHQELTIRLMCNGLSCA
;
A
#
# COMPACT_ATOMS: atom_id res chain seq x y z
N MET A 1 27.32 17.83 22.79
CA MET A 1 28.74 17.81 22.38
C MET A 1 28.94 16.60 21.49
N ARG A 2 29.41 16.77 20.24
CA ARG A 2 29.75 15.63 19.36
C ARG A 2 31.06 15.01 19.88
N ALA A 3 31.13 13.69 19.97
CA ALA A 3 32.37 13.00 20.34
C ALA A 3 33.49 13.35 19.33
N PRO A 4 34.76 13.42 19.76
CA PRO A 4 35.88 13.61 18.84
C PRO A 4 35.89 12.49 17.78
N SER A 5 36.25 12.84 16.53
CA SER A 5 36.21 11.94 15.37
C SER A 5 36.90 10.58 15.63
N SER A 6 37.98 10.57 16.41
CA SER A 6 38.73 9.36 16.78
C SER A 6 37.97 8.39 17.68
N GLU A 7 37.04 8.86 18.51
CA GLU A 7 36.20 8.00 19.36
C GLU A 7 35.06 7.38 18.56
N ARG A 8 34.45 8.15 17.65
CA ARG A 8 33.42 7.65 16.73
C ARG A 8 33.97 6.54 15.84
N ASN A 9 35.17 6.71 15.29
CA ASN A 9 35.81 5.71 14.44
C ASN A 9 36.14 4.42 15.19
N ARG A 10 36.69 4.52 16.41
CA ARG A 10 36.94 3.35 17.28
C ARG A 10 35.65 2.60 17.60
N ARG A 11 34.58 3.32 17.95
CA ARG A 11 33.27 2.70 18.22
C ARG A 11 32.71 1.99 16.98
N ALA A 12 32.84 2.58 15.79
CA ALA A 12 32.43 1.96 14.53
C ALA A 12 33.26 0.69 14.23
N GLN A 13 34.58 0.75 14.40
CA GLN A 13 35.48 -0.40 14.26
C GLN A 13 35.08 -1.55 15.19
N ARG A 14 34.82 -1.25 16.46
CA ARG A 14 34.38 -2.25 17.44
C ARG A 14 33.04 -2.89 17.05
N LEU A 15 32.07 -2.09 16.60
CA LEU A 15 30.77 -2.60 16.14
C LEU A 15 30.92 -3.50 14.91
N LEU A 16 31.75 -3.12 13.95
CA LEU A 16 32.04 -3.94 12.78
C LEU A 16 32.76 -5.24 13.16
N ALA A 17 33.71 -5.21 14.11
CA ALA A 17 34.32 -6.42 14.64
C ALA A 17 33.30 -7.35 15.32
N LEU A 18 32.38 -6.81 16.14
CA LEU A 18 31.29 -7.59 16.74
C LEU A 18 30.39 -8.22 15.66
N ASN A 19 30.03 -7.45 14.63
CA ASN A 19 29.23 -7.95 13.51
C ASN A 19 29.96 -9.07 12.74
N ARG A 20 31.28 -8.95 12.55
CA ARG A 20 32.09 -9.99 11.91
C ARG A 20 32.09 -11.30 12.71
N GLN A 21 32.26 -11.19 14.03
CA GLN A 21 32.21 -12.34 14.91
C GLN A 21 30.85 -13.03 14.84
N ALA A 22 29.76 -12.25 14.93
CA ALA A 22 28.40 -12.77 14.79
C ALA A 22 28.16 -13.38 13.40
N ALA A 23 28.64 -12.75 12.34
CA ALA A 23 28.52 -13.25 10.97
C ALA A 23 29.28 -14.57 10.77
N THR A 24 30.43 -14.75 11.43
CA THR A 24 31.21 -16.00 11.38
C THR A 24 30.41 -17.16 11.98
N GLU A 25 29.69 -16.92 13.06
CA GLU A 25 28.86 -17.91 13.76
C GLU A 25 27.47 -18.09 13.12
N ALA A 26 26.99 -17.10 12.36
CA ALA A 26 25.67 -17.12 11.76
C ALA A 26 25.52 -18.21 10.68
N VAL A 27 24.40 -18.92 10.74
CA VAL A 27 23.99 -19.87 9.71
C VAL A 27 23.25 -19.12 8.60
N PRO A 28 23.64 -19.30 7.32
CA PRO A 28 22.90 -18.70 6.21
C PRO A 28 21.42 -19.12 6.24
N THR A 29 20.55 -18.11 6.23
CA THR A 29 19.09 -18.28 6.19
C THR A 29 18.63 -18.91 4.88
N VAL A 30 17.34 -19.28 4.79
CA VAL A 30 16.76 -19.81 3.54
C VAL A 30 16.89 -18.85 2.36
N PHE A 31 16.95 -17.54 2.59
CA PHE A 31 17.17 -16.56 1.53
C PHE A 31 18.53 -16.76 0.85
N TYR A 32 19.60 -16.93 1.62
CA TYR A 32 20.93 -17.22 1.08
C TYR A 32 20.98 -18.57 0.34
N ARG A 33 20.22 -19.57 0.80
CA ARG A 33 20.08 -20.86 0.11
C ARG A 33 19.35 -20.71 -1.22
N LEU A 34 18.31 -19.89 -1.27
CA LEU A 34 17.62 -19.55 -2.52
C LEU A 34 18.57 -18.86 -3.50
N LEU A 35 19.38 -17.90 -3.05
CA LEU A 35 20.38 -17.25 -3.90
C LEU A 35 21.39 -18.27 -4.47
N ALA A 36 21.92 -19.15 -3.62
CA ALA A 36 22.83 -20.21 -4.06
C ALA A 36 22.19 -21.14 -5.08
N TYR A 37 20.92 -21.50 -4.87
CA TYR A 37 20.17 -22.33 -5.81
C TYR A 37 19.93 -21.64 -7.15
N LEU A 38 19.55 -20.36 -7.15
CA LEU A 38 19.38 -19.58 -8.37
C LEU A 38 20.71 -19.49 -9.14
N PHE A 39 21.81 -19.26 -8.44
CA PHE A 39 23.15 -19.21 -9.03
C PHE A 39 23.56 -20.56 -9.65
N GLN A 40 23.40 -21.67 -8.92
CA GLN A 40 23.72 -23.02 -9.40
C GLN A 40 22.92 -23.45 -10.63
N HIS A 41 21.84 -22.73 -10.96
CA HIS A 41 20.99 -23.00 -12.10
C HIS A 41 21.01 -21.90 -13.14
N ASP A 42 22.01 -21.01 -13.11
CA ASP A 42 22.19 -19.95 -14.09
C ASP A 42 20.96 -19.03 -14.18
N ARG A 43 20.32 -18.80 -13.02
CA ARG A 43 19.16 -17.92 -12.84
C ARG A 43 19.45 -16.70 -11.98
N LEU A 44 20.66 -16.62 -11.45
CA LEU A 44 21.20 -15.45 -10.76
C LEU A 44 22.50 -15.07 -11.44
N ASP A 45 22.47 -13.96 -12.17
CA ASP A 45 23.65 -13.37 -12.80
C ASP A 45 24.54 -12.74 -11.70
N LYS A 46 24.03 -11.70 -11.02
CA LYS A 46 24.75 -11.02 -9.94
C LYS A 46 23.85 -10.67 -8.75
N SER A 47 24.46 -10.67 -7.57
CA SER A 47 23.86 -10.26 -6.30
C SER A 47 24.57 -9.01 -5.78
N TYR A 48 23.88 -7.88 -5.83
CA TYR A 48 24.37 -6.62 -5.27
C TYR A 48 23.92 -6.52 -3.80
N THR A 49 24.87 -6.54 -2.88
CA THR A 49 24.57 -6.49 -1.44
C THR A 49 25.09 -5.20 -0.81
N THR A 50 24.28 -4.63 0.07
CA THR A 50 24.65 -3.53 0.96
C THR A 50 25.08 -4.03 2.33
N ASN A 51 24.96 -5.34 2.59
CA ASN A 51 25.30 -5.91 3.88
C ASN A 51 26.82 -6.06 3.97
N PRO A 52 27.48 -5.45 4.98
CA PRO A 52 28.91 -5.61 5.15
C PRO A 52 29.27 -6.95 5.79
N ASP A 53 28.30 -7.74 6.25
CA ASP A 53 28.52 -8.99 6.99
C ASP A 53 29.08 -10.15 6.14
N CYS A 54 28.97 -10.05 4.82
CA CYS A 54 29.49 -11.01 3.85
C CYS A 54 28.92 -12.43 4.01
N LEU A 55 27.70 -12.58 4.51
CA LEU A 55 27.07 -13.89 4.65
C LEU A 55 26.83 -14.59 3.30
N GLU A 56 26.72 -13.82 2.22
CA GLU A 56 26.64 -14.30 0.84
C GLU A 56 27.85 -15.16 0.49
N ASN A 57 29.03 -14.83 1.00
CA ASN A 57 30.28 -15.55 0.72
C ASN A 57 30.28 -16.99 1.24
N LYS A 58 29.43 -17.30 2.23
CA LYS A 58 29.31 -18.66 2.76
C LYS A 58 28.54 -19.60 1.84
N VAL A 59 27.75 -19.05 0.91
CA VAL A 59 26.82 -19.83 0.07
C VAL A 59 27.06 -19.66 -1.42
N LEU A 60 27.60 -18.52 -1.84
CA LEU A 60 27.95 -18.21 -3.22
C LEU A 60 29.47 -18.21 -3.36
N PRO A 61 30.02 -18.77 -4.46
CA PRO A 61 31.45 -18.72 -4.70
C PRO A 61 31.89 -17.25 -4.77
N THR A 62 32.73 -16.86 -3.83
CA THR A 62 33.38 -15.55 -3.83
C THR A 62 34.69 -15.72 -4.57
N ILE A 63 34.69 -15.53 -5.90
CA ILE A 63 35.94 -15.51 -6.63
C ILE A 63 36.64 -14.19 -6.31
N LEU A 64 37.89 -14.27 -5.86
CA LEU A 64 38.69 -13.08 -5.54
C LEU A 64 39.09 -12.40 -6.86
N VAL A 65 38.72 -11.13 -6.97
CA VAL A 65 39.14 -10.08 -7.93
C VAL A 65 40.29 -10.51 -8.85
N ASN A 66 39.92 -10.98 -10.06
CA ASN A 66 40.63 -10.89 -11.34
C ASN A 66 40.00 -11.80 -12.43
N ASP A 67 39.11 -12.72 -12.05
CA ASP A 67 38.23 -13.41 -13.01
C ASP A 67 36.89 -12.67 -13.07
N ALA A 68 36.37 -12.46 -14.28
CA ALA A 68 35.18 -11.67 -14.59
C ALA A 68 33.84 -12.26 -14.08
N GLU A 69 33.87 -13.19 -13.12
CA GLU A 69 32.76 -14.06 -12.74
C GLU A 69 32.45 -14.00 -11.22
N THR A 70 32.44 -12.82 -10.60
CA THR A 70 31.99 -12.69 -9.21
C THR A 70 30.47 -12.55 -9.14
N ALA A 71 29.80 -13.56 -8.60
CA ALA A 71 28.35 -13.56 -8.39
C ALA A 71 27.87 -12.53 -7.36
N VAL A 72 28.75 -12.00 -6.50
CA VAL A 72 28.40 -11.08 -5.41
C VAL A 72 29.19 -9.78 -5.53
N VAL A 73 28.48 -8.66 -5.59
CA VAL A 73 29.05 -7.31 -5.60
C VAL A 73 28.71 -6.61 -4.28
N LYS A 74 29.73 -6.29 -3.49
CA LYS A 74 29.61 -5.65 -2.17
C LYS A 74 29.62 -4.12 -2.31
N VAL A 75 28.44 -3.52 -2.45
CA VAL A 75 28.26 -2.08 -2.77
C VAL A 75 28.90 -1.16 -1.73
N LEU A 76 28.77 -1.52 -0.44
CA LEU A 76 29.34 -0.74 0.67
C LEU A 76 30.68 -1.31 1.14
N GLY A 77 31.35 -2.14 0.33
CA GLY A 77 32.59 -2.80 0.72
C GLY A 77 32.37 -4.00 1.65
N SER A 78 33.46 -4.49 2.25
CA SER A 78 33.48 -5.74 3.01
C SER A 78 34.00 -5.53 4.43
N ASN A 79 33.34 -6.19 5.38
CA ASN A 79 33.87 -6.27 6.73
C ASN A 79 34.93 -7.37 6.91
N GLU A 80 35.25 -8.16 5.88
CA GLU A 80 36.30 -9.19 5.95
C GLU A 80 37.71 -8.58 5.89
N ASP A 81 37.82 -7.36 5.36
CA ASP A 81 39.07 -6.67 5.12
C ASP A 81 39.17 -5.35 5.88
N VAL A 82 40.40 -4.91 6.13
CA VAL A 82 40.73 -3.57 6.60
C VAL A 82 41.67 -2.89 5.59
N LYS A 83 41.48 -1.60 5.41
CA LYS A 83 42.21 -0.74 4.50
C LYS A 83 42.94 0.36 5.27
N CYS A 84 44.19 0.63 4.93
CA CYS A 84 44.90 1.81 5.44
C CYS A 84 44.33 3.09 4.81
N ASP A 85 44.07 4.09 5.64
CA ASP A 85 43.57 5.41 5.25
C ASP A 85 44.55 6.29 4.45
N VAL A 86 45.81 5.86 4.30
CA VAL A 86 46.85 6.64 3.59
C VAL A 86 47.47 5.90 2.41
N CYS A 87 47.80 4.62 2.55
CA CYS A 87 48.54 3.87 1.53
C CYS A 87 47.70 2.80 0.80
N ASP A 88 46.39 2.76 1.07
CA ASP A 88 45.42 1.82 0.50
C ASP A 88 45.77 0.33 0.68
N LEU A 89 46.70 0.00 1.58
CA LEU A 89 47.02 -1.38 1.92
C LEU A 89 45.78 -2.07 2.49
N VAL A 90 45.34 -3.15 1.83
CA VAL A 90 44.24 -4.01 2.28
C VAL A 90 44.82 -5.25 2.97
N LEU A 91 44.31 -5.57 4.16
CA LEU A 91 44.70 -6.73 4.96
C LEU A 91 43.46 -7.46 5.49
N PRO A 92 43.52 -8.78 5.72
CA PRO A 92 42.41 -9.53 6.32
C PRO A 92 42.11 -9.03 7.74
N ALA A 93 40.87 -8.62 7.97
CA ALA A 93 40.45 -8.01 9.22
C ALA A 93 40.47 -8.99 10.41
N ALA A 94 40.40 -10.29 10.14
CA ALA A 94 40.51 -11.35 11.15
C ALA A 94 41.81 -11.27 11.97
N GLN A 95 42.90 -10.77 11.37
CA GLN A 95 44.20 -10.62 12.04
C GLN A 95 44.17 -9.59 13.18
N PHE A 96 43.20 -8.67 13.15
CA PHE A 96 43.09 -7.52 14.05
C PHE A 96 41.81 -7.55 14.89
N GLN A 97 41.12 -8.69 14.92
CA GLN A 97 39.82 -8.85 15.56
C GLN A 97 39.85 -8.49 17.05
N ALA A 98 40.85 -8.99 17.79
CA ALA A 98 40.99 -8.74 19.22
C ALA A 98 41.18 -7.25 19.52
N ASP A 99 42.07 -6.59 18.77
CA ASP A 99 42.33 -5.16 18.91
C ASP A 99 41.07 -4.31 18.69
N PHE A 100 40.30 -4.60 17.65
CA PHE A 100 39.05 -3.86 17.40
C PHE A 100 37.99 -4.11 18.47
N LEU A 101 37.88 -5.34 19.01
CA LEU A 101 36.95 -5.67 20.09
C LEU A 101 37.30 -4.94 21.40
N GLU A 102 38.60 -4.76 21.66
CA GLU A 102 39.15 -3.98 22.78
C GLU A 102 39.14 -2.47 22.52
N ASN A 103 38.62 -2.03 21.37
CA ASN A 103 38.53 -0.62 20.97
C ASN A 103 39.89 0.05 20.76
N HIS A 104 40.92 -0.74 20.44
CA HIS A 104 42.26 -0.28 20.09
C HIS A 104 42.34 0.22 18.65
N THR A 105 43.22 1.20 18.40
CA THR A 105 43.58 1.63 17.05
C THR A 105 44.73 0.79 16.55
N VAL A 106 44.60 0.24 15.34
CA VAL A 106 45.63 -0.60 14.73
C VAL A 106 46.43 0.22 13.72
N PRO A 107 47.74 0.45 13.92
CA PRO A 107 48.56 1.18 12.96
C PRO A 107 48.80 0.37 11.69
N CYS A 108 48.90 1.04 10.54
CA CYS A 108 49.23 0.37 9.29
C CYS A 108 50.69 -0.11 9.28
N PRO A 109 50.97 -1.42 9.09
CA PRO A 109 52.32 -1.95 9.19
C PRO A 109 53.28 -1.34 8.15
N ARG A 110 52.81 -1.15 6.90
CA ARG A 110 53.60 -0.54 5.83
C ARG A 110 53.97 0.92 6.12
N CYS A 111 53.04 1.69 6.69
CA CYS A 111 53.29 3.08 7.06
C CYS A 111 54.20 3.19 8.30
N SER A 112 54.02 2.31 9.28
CA SER A 112 54.84 2.27 10.49
C SER A 112 56.31 1.99 10.20
N GLU A 113 56.62 1.09 9.28
CA GLU A 113 58.00 0.82 8.85
C GLU A 113 58.65 2.05 8.19
N SER A 114 57.87 2.80 7.41
CA SER A 114 58.34 3.98 6.67
C SER A 114 58.56 5.21 7.57
N GLN A 115 57.93 5.26 8.75
CA GLN A 115 57.97 6.41 9.67
C GLN A 115 59.21 6.45 10.57
N GLY A 116 60.09 5.45 10.52
CA GLY A 116 61.26 5.30 11.41
C GLY A 116 62.26 6.47 11.49
N ARG A 117 62.05 7.61 10.81
CA ARG A 117 62.92 8.80 10.87
C ARG A 117 62.24 10.18 10.85
N ARG A 118 60.91 10.34 10.74
CA ARG A 118 60.29 11.68 10.59
C ARG A 118 58.95 11.89 11.33
N SER A 119 59.03 12.71 12.39
CA SER A 119 57.97 13.52 13.05
C SER A 119 56.87 12.83 13.88
N GLU A 120 56.47 13.49 14.97
CA GLU A 120 55.42 13.14 15.96
C GLU A 120 53.98 13.07 15.40
N ARG A 121 53.79 12.88 14.09
CA ARG A 121 52.43 12.72 13.53
C ARG A 121 51.87 11.35 13.92
N THR A 122 50.60 11.31 14.29
CA THR A 122 49.85 10.07 14.53
C THR A 122 50.02 9.12 13.35
N ALA A 123 50.44 7.89 13.62
CA ALA A 123 50.62 6.86 12.60
C ALA A 123 49.29 6.61 11.86
N PRO A 124 49.32 6.44 10.52
CA PRO A 124 48.15 6.00 9.75
C PRO A 124 47.56 4.73 10.33
N ILE A 125 46.23 4.63 10.34
CA ILE A 125 45.52 3.52 10.98
C ILE A 125 44.82 2.65 9.95
N LEU A 126 44.63 1.37 10.29
CA LEU A 126 43.77 0.47 9.55
C LEU A 126 42.31 0.74 9.91
N GLN A 127 41.47 0.87 8.90
CA GLN A 127 40.02 1.06 9.00
C GLN A 127 39.32 -0.11 8.30
N PRO A 128 38.09 -0.49 8.68
CA PRO A 128 37.34 -1.50 7.95
C PRO A 128 37.19 -1.08 6.48
N ALA A 129 37.30 -2.02 5.55
CA ALA A 129 37.11 -1.77 4.12
C ALA A 129 35.61 -1.65 3.76
N VAL A 130 34.84 -0.98 4.62
CA VAL A 130 33.42 -0.68 4.47
C VAL A 130 33.31 0.81 4.17
N THR A 131 32.80 1.11 2.99
CA THR A 131 32.60 2.48 2.51
C THR A 131 31.50 3.14 3.31
N MET A 132 31.78 4.33 3.84
CA MET A 132 30.73 5.14 4.44
C MET A 132 29.77 5.61 3.35
N LEU A 133 28.49 5.78 3.67
CA LEU A 133 27.45 6.10 2.67
C LEU A 133 27.84 7.30 1.78
N ASP A 134 28.48 8.32 2.36
CA ASP A 134 28.94 9.53 1.65
C ASP A 134 30.00 9.29 0.56
N GLU A 135 30.57 8.08 0.49
CA GLU A 135 31.67 7.70 -0.40
C GLU A 135 31.27 6.57 -1.36
N ILE A 136 29.96 6.30 -1.53
CA ILE A 136 29.50 5.29 -2.50
C ILE A 136 30.12 5.59 -3.87
N PRO A 137 30.84 4.63 -4.48
CA PRO A 137 31.50 4.82 -5.77
C PRO A 137 30.52 5.32 -6.84
N ASP A 138 31.03 6.11 -7.79
CA ASP A 138 30.21 6.57 -8.92
C ASP A 138 29.63 5.36 -9.65
N SER A 139 28.32 5.41 -9.84
CA SER A 139 27.51 4.21 -10.01
C SER A 139 27.52 3.65 -11.43
N GLN A 140 28.08 4.40 -12.38
CA GLN A 140 28.12 4.05 -13.80
C GLN A 140 28.84 2.72 -14.08
N ASP A 141 29.96 2.43 -13.43
CA ASP A 141 30.71 1.19 -13.66
C ASP A 141 29.94 -0.05 -13.16
N ILE A 142 29.26 0.10 -12.02
CA ILE A 142 28.38 -0.94 -11.45
C ILE A 142 27.25 -1.23 -12.44
N PHE A 143 26.67 -0.19 -13.02
CA PHE A 143 25.50 -0.29 -13.89
C PHE A 143 25.79 -0.81 -15.28
N GLN A 144 26.94 -0.46 -15.88
CA GLN A 144 27.32 -0.96 -17.19
C GLN A 144 27.37 -2.50 -17.19
N SER A 145 27.77 -3.08 -16.05
CA SER A 145 27.84 -4.54 -15.87
C SER A 145 26.48 -5.21 -15.56
N MET A 146 25.42 -4.44 -15.28
CA MET A 146 24.07 -4.93 -15.01
C MET A 146 23.18 -4.96 -16.25
N ALA A 147 23.38 -4.02 -17.17
CA ALA A 147 22.40 -3.69 -18.19
C ALA A 147 22.26 -4.75 -19.29
N ASP A 148 23.30 -5.57 -19.50
CA ASP A 148 23.38 -6.36 -20.73
C ASP A 148 22.66 -7.73 -20.61
N ASP A 149 22.66 -8.40 -19.45
CA ASP A 149 22.33 -9.84 -19.38
C ASP A 149 21.13 -10.22 -18.49
N SER A 150 20.61 -9.32 -17.65
CA SER A 150 19.55 -9.67 -16.67
C SER A 150 18.13 -9.37 -17.18
N ASP A 151 17.23 -10.36 -17.12
CA ASP A 151 15.80 -10.18 -17.48
C ASP A 151 14.96 -9.49 -16.38
N VAL A 152 15.36 -9.68 -15.11
CA VAL A 152 14.59 -9.24 -13.93
C VAL A 152 15.53 -8.72 -12.86
N LEU A 153 15.23 -7.54 -12.33
CA LEU A 153 15.87 -6.98 -11.13
C LEU A 153 14.99 -7.22 -9.90
N LEU A 154 15.55 -7.93 -8.91
CA LEU A 154 14.90 -8.16 -7.61
C LEU A 154 15.47 -7.22 -6.55
N LEU A 155 14.63 -6.36 -5.99
CA LEU A 155 14.96 -5.49 -4.86
C LEU A 155 14.43 -6.12 -3.58
N VAL A 156 15.28 -6.82 -2.82
CA VAL A 156 14.85 -7.65 -1.69
C VAL A 156 15.32 -7.08 -0.35
N GLY A 157 14.37 -6.75 0.52
CA GLY A 157 14.66 -6.39 1.92
C GLY A 157 15.49 -5.12 2.10
N ILE A 158 15.59 -4.25 1.08
CA ILE A 158 16.35 -3.00 1.15
C ILE A 158 15.47 -1.90 1.75
N PRO A 159 15.75 -1.42 2.98
CA PRO A 159 15.11 -0.23 3.51
C PRO A 159 15.70 0.99 2.78
N CYS A 160 14.95 1.56 1.83
CA CYS A 160 15.36 2.75 1.08
C CYS A 160 15.25 4.04 1.93
N ILE A 161 15.92 4.05 3.08
CA ILE A 161 15.88 5.15 4.06
C ILE A 161 16.99 6.17 3.76
N GLU A 162 18.17 5.70 3.34
CA GLU A 162 19.31 6.58 3.08
C GLU A 162 19.24 7.16 1.66
N PRO A 163 19.31 8.50 1.46
CA PRO A 163 19.11 9.13 0.16
C PRO A 163 20.11 8.69 -0.93
N GLN A 164 21.38 8.48 -0.59
CA GLN A 164 22.40 8.08 -1.56
C GLN A 164 22.18 6.64 -2.05
N LEU A 165 21.88 5.73 -1.11
CA LEU A 165 21.53 4.35 -1.47
C LEU A 165 20.20 4.28 -2.22
N GLU A 166 19.21 5.08 -1.82
CA GLU A 166 17.94 5.21 -2.55
C GLU A 166 18.19 5.69 -3.99
N THR A 167 19.08 6.66 -4.19
CA THR A 167 19.44 7.16 -5.51
C THR A 167 20.09 6.06 -6.35
N LEU A 168 21.08 5.36 -5.79
CA LEU A 168 21.75 4.23 -6.44
C LEU A 168 20.73 3.16 -6.87
N VAL A 169 19.87 2.70 -5.97
CA VAL A 169 18.88 1.65 -6.26
C VAL A 169 17.84 2.12 -7.28
N LYS A 170 17.42 3.40 -7.22
CA LYS A 170 16.52 3.98 -8.23
C LYS A 170 17.17 4.03 -9.61
N ASP A 171 18.45 4.33 -9.68
CA ASP A 171 19.17 4.39 -10.95
C ASP A 171 19.34 2.98 -11.54
N MET A 172 19.68 1.96 -10.72
CA MET A 172 19.67 0.55 -11.14
C MET A 172 18.31 0.14 -11.72
N ALA A 173 17.24 0.46 -11.00
CA ALA A 173 15.89 0.09 -11.40
C ALA A 173 15.43 0.86 -12.65
N ARG A 174 15.86 2.11 -12.82
CA ARG A 174 15.55 2.90 -14.03
C ARG A 174 16.25 2.31 -15.24
N MET A 175 17.53 1.97 -15.11
CA MET A 175 18.30 1.36 -16.20
C MET A 175 17.76 -0.01 -16.62
N ALA A 176 17.38 -0.85 -15.65
CA ALA A 176 16.72 -2.11 -15.92
C ALA A 176 15.45 -1.88 -16.76
N ARG A 177 14.62 -0.90 -16.39
CA ARG A 177 13.40 -0.57 -17.15
C ARG A 177 13.64 0.06 -18.51
N GLU A 178 14.64 0.93 -18.64
CA GLU A 178 15.04 1.53 -19.92
C GLU A 178 15.49 0.45 -20.91
N SER A 179 15.95 -0.68 -20.40
CA SER A 179 16.31 -1.89 -21.17
C SER A 179 15.16 -2.90 -21.29
N ASP A 180 13.90 -2.47 -21.07
CA ASP A 180 12.67 -3.28 -21.05
C ASP A 180 12.69 -4.51 -20.11
N ARG A 181 13.46 -4.41 -19.03
CA ARG A 181 13.53 -5.44 -17.98
C ARG A 181 12.51 -5.16 -16.88
N ARG A 182 12.16 -6.20 -16.11
CA ARG A 182 11.18 -6.09 -15.02
C ARG A 182 11.85 -5.80 -13.69
N VAL A 183 11.26 -4.91 -12.91
CA VAL A 183 11.73 -4.59 -11.56
C VAL A 183 10.68 -5.04 -10.54
N VAL A 184 11.08 -5.92 -9.63
CA VAL A 184 10.24 -6.45 -8.56
C VAL A 184 10.82 -6.07 -7.21
N TYR A 185 10.03 -5.38 -6.39
CA TYR A 185 10.39 -5.08 -5.01
C TYR A 185 9.72 -6.06 -4.05
N ILE A 186 10.48 -6.59 -3.09
CA ILE A 186 10.06 -7.55 -2.08
C ILE A 186 10.47 -7.03 -0.71
N GLY A 187 9.50 -6.70 0.14
CA GLY A 187 9.77 -6.21 1.49
C GLY A 187 8.54 -6.10 2.37
N LEU A 188 8.75 -5.90 3.67
CA LEU A 188 7.68 -5.77 4.67
C LEU A 188 6.85 -4.48 4.50
N GLU A 189 7.50 -3.44 4.00
CA GLU A 189 6.95 -2.10 3.81
C GLU A 189 6.92 -1.76 2.32
N LEU A 190 5.89 -1.03 1.88
CA LEU A 190 5.84 -0.52 0.52
C LEU A 190 6.80 0.67 0.38
N LEU A 191 7.50 0.74 -0.75
CA LEU A 191 8.30 1.92 -1.08
C LEU A 191 7.39 3.15 -1.24
N PRO A 192 7.86 4.35 -0.87
CA PRO A 192 7.10 5.58 -1.05
C PRO A 192 6.64 5.74 -2.51
N LYS A 193 5.35 5.95 -2.75
CA LYS A 193 4.81 6.06 -4.12
C LYS A 193 5.48 7.16 -4.94
N SER A 194 5.94 8.23 -4.30
CA SER A 194 6.70 9.31 -4.92
C SER A 194 8.07 8.81 -5.38
N GLY A 195 8.24 8.66 -6.69
CA GLY A 195 9.51 8.27 -7.33
C GLY A 195 9.66 6.78 -7.64
N TRP A 196 9.08 5.89 -6.84
CA TRP A 196 9.21 4.43 -7.06
C TRP A 196 8.14 3.83 -7.96
N SER A 197 6.95 4.42 -8.00
CA SER A 197 5.80 3.92 -8.79
C SER A 197 6.03 3.87 -10.30
N GLN A 198 6.98 4.65 -10.81
CA GLN A 198 7.35 4.66 -12.22
C GLN A 198 8.51 3.72 -12.54
N ILE A 199 9.18 3.18 -11.51
CA ILE A 199 10.44 2.45 -11.65
C ILE A 199 10.30 0.98 -11.22
N VAL A 200 9.34 0.67 -10.35
CA VAL A 200 9.08 -0.70 -9.89
C VAL A 200 7.77 -1.20 -10.47
N ASP A 201 7.82 -2.31 -11.20
CA ASP A 201 6.65 -2.89 -11.88
C ASP A 201 5.76 -3.67 -10.90
N VAL A 202 6.36 -4.37 -9.94
CA VAL A 202 5.65 -5.20 -8.97
C VAL A 202 6.16 -4.93 -7.56
N HIS A 203 5.24 -4.67 -6.63
CA HIS A 203 5.54 -4.55 -5.21
C HIS A 203 4.93 -5.72 -4.44
N LEU A 204 5.78 -6.57 -3.88
CA LEU A 204 5.38 -7.69 -3.04
C LEU A 204 5.58 -7.31 -1.57
N ARG A 205 4.47 -7.04 -0.88
CA ARG A 205 4.48 -6.76 0.55
C ARG A 205 4.48 -8.06 1.36
N VAL A 206 5.67 -8.62 1.53
CA VAL A 206 5.89 -9.92 2.19
C VAL A 206 7.24 -9.90 2.91
N ASP A 207 7.36 -10.67 3.99
CA ASP A 207 8.66 -10.91 4.62
C ASP A 207 9.60 -11.61 3.64
N PRO A 208 10.79 -11.05 3.33
CA PRO A 208 11.74 -11.65 2.39
C PRO A 208 12.11 -13.10 2.73
N LEU A 209 12.23 -13.45 4.01
CA LEU A 209 12.55 -14.82 4.42
C LEU A 209 11.38 -15.78 4.13
N HIS A 210 10.16 -15.39 4.48
CA HIS A 210 8.96 -16.17 4.16
C HIS A 210 8.74 -16.33 2.65
N TRP A 211 8.97 -15.26 1.88
CA TRP A 211 8.94 -15.30 0.42
C TRP A 211 9.98 -16.28 -0.11
N ALA A 212 11.22 -16.19 0.36
CA ALA A 212 12.29 -17.07 -0.07
C ALA A 212 12.01 -18.54 0.25
N GLU A 213 11.52 -18.84 1.46
CA GLU A 213 11.11 -20.19 1.86
C GLU A 213 10.07 -20.77 0.91
N ARG A 214 8.99 -20.02 0.66
CA ARG A 214 7.89 -20.46 -0.20
C ARG A 214 8.35 -20.72 -1.64
N HIS A 215 9.24 -19.89 -2.18
CA HIS A 215 9.73 -20.05 -3.54
C HIS A 215 10.81 -21.12 -3.66
N PHE A 216 11.70 -21.24 -2.67
CA PHE A 216 12.72 -22.28 -2.62
C PHE A 216 12.08 -23.67 -2.57
N GLN A 217 11.09 -23.88 -1.71
CA GLN A 217 10.36 -25.16 -1.62
C GLN A 217 9.70 -25.53 -2.97
N LYS A 218 9.09 -24.56 -3.65
CA LYS A 218 8.49 -24.78 -4.97
C LYS A 218 9.53 -25.17 -6.03
N LEU A 219 10.65 -24.46 -6.07
CA LEU A 219 11.70 -24.72 -7.04
C LEU A 219 12.32 -26.11 -6.85
N VAL A 220 12.61 -26.46 -5.60
CA VAL A 220 13.12 -27.80 -5.24
C VAL A 220 12.10 -28.88 -5.61
N ALA A 221 10.82 -28.69 -5.30
CA ALA A 221 9.75 -29.63 -5.67
C ALA A 221 9.67 -29.85 -7.20
N THR A 222 9.69 -28.76 -7.99
CA THR A 222 9.64 -28.84 -9.45
C THR A 222 10.86 -29.55 -10.07
N GLN A 223 12.03 -29.49 -9.43
CA GLN A 223 13.20 -30.23 -9.92
C GLN A 223 13.17 -31.71 -9.59
N HIS A 224 12.64 -32.10 -8.42
CA HIS A 224 12.47 -33.52 -8.10
C HIS A 224 11.50 -34.22 -9.05
N GLU A 225 10.47 -33.52 -9.53
CA GLU A 225 9.58 -34.02 -10.57
C GLU A 225 10.27 -34.16 -11.94
N SER A 226 11.34 -33.40 -12.20
CA SER A 226 12.10 -33.40 -13.45
C SER A 226 13.33 -34.34 -13.44
N ARG A 227 13.85 -34.70 -12.26
CA ARG A 227 15.06 -35.52 -12.06
C ARG A 227 14.79 -36.83 -11.31
N ASN A 228 14.01 -37.75 -11.92
CA ASN A 228 14.18 -39.18 -11.65
C ASN A 228 15.45 -39.70 -12.35
N GLY A 229 16.62 -39.21 -11.91
CA GLY A 229 17.92 -39.61 -12.43
C GLY A 229 19.06 -38.64 -12.11
N LEU A 230 19.39 -38.46 -10.83
CA LEU A 230 20.77 -38.44 -10.29
C LEU A 230 20.71 -38.02 -8.79
N GLU A 231 21.22 -38.90 -7.93
CA GLU A 231 21.43 -38.67 -6.51
C GLU A 231 22.60 -37.70 -6.26
N ALA A 232 22.42 -36.74 -5.36
CA ALA A 232 23.38 -36.27 -4.34
C ALA A 232 23.01 -34.85 -3.87
N LEU A 233 22.18 -34.73 -2.84
CA LEU A 233 22.11 -33.54 -1.97
C LEU A 233 21.46 -33.82 -0.59
N GLU A 234 21.19 -35.09 -0.23
CA GLU A 234 20.38 -35.45 0.94
C GLU A 234 21.09 -35.40 2.32
N SER A 235 22.35 -34.97 2.42
CA SER A 235 23.09 -35.17 3.69
C SER A 235 23.01 -34.03 4.71
N PHE A 236 22.07 -33.09 4.63
CA PHE A 236 21.90 -32.06 5.68
C PHE A 236 20.43 -31.69 5.95
N PHE A 237 19.83 -32.45 6.87
CA PHE A 237 18.72 -32.10 7.78
C PHE A 237 17.31 -31.88 7.21
N VAL A 238 16.45 -32.85 7.52
CA VAL A 238 14.98 -32.76 7.57
C VAL A 238 14.58 -32.05 8.88
N PRO A 239 13.94 -30.87 8.87
CA PRO A 239 13.22 -30.39 10.04
C PRO A 239 11.88 -31.14 10.17
N PRO A 240 11.36 -31.36 11.39
CA PRO A 240 10.14 -32.13 11.59
C PRO A 240 8.93 -31.40 10.96
N PRO A 241 7.92 -32.15 10.50
CA PRO A 241 6.75 -31.56 9.85
C PRO A 241 5.98 -30.70 10.85
N VAL A 242 5.82 -29.42 10.52
CA VAL A 242 4.87 -28.54 11.20
C VAL A 242 3.47 -28.94 10.72
N PRO A 243 2.48 -29.17 11.62
CA PRO A 243 1.13 -29.52 11.21
C PRO A 243 0.52 -28.39 10.39
N PHE A 244 -0.01 -28.75 9.24
CA PHE A 244 -0.73 -27.88 8.33
C PHE A 244 -2.16 -27.66 8.85
N GLU A 245 -2.45 -26.50 9.43
CA GLU A 245 -3.82 -26.03 9.64
C GLU A 245 -4.17 -25.05 8.51
N LEU A 246 -4.81 -25.58 7.46
CA LEU A 246 -5.67 -24.79 6.58
C LEU A 246 -6.78 -24.22 7.45
N GLY A 247 -6.86 -22.89 7.55
CA GLY A 247 -7.94 -22.23 8.28
C GLY A 247 -9.30 -22.76 7.81
N THR A 248 -9.98 -23.46 8.71
CA THR A 248 -11.29 -24.11 8.53
C THR A 248 -12.46 -23.13 8.50
N ASP A 249 -12.22 -21.84 8.27
CA ASP A 249 -13.28 -20.81 8.24
C ASP A 249 -13.99 -20.68 6.89
N VAL A 250 -13.86 -21.66 5.99
CA VAL A 250 -14.84 -21.91 4.91
C VAL A 250 -15.88 -22.93 5.40
N GLY A 251 -16.39 -22.72 6.61
CA GLY A 251 -17.44 -23.51 7.22
C GLY A 251 -18.81 -23.14 6.64
N GLN A 252 -19.44 -24.10 5.96
CA GLN A 252 -20.89 -24.26 5.81
C GLN A 252 -21.72 -23.01 5.49
N PHE A 253 -21.57 -22.48 4.28
CA PHE A 253 -22.73 -21.89 3.62
C PHE A 253 -23.50 -23.00 2.92
N LEU A 254 -24.75 -23.23 3.34
CA LEU A 254 -25.70 -24.09 2.64
C LEU A 254 -26.05 -23.42 1.30
N PHE A 255 -25.36 -23.81 0.23
CA PHE A 255 -25.58 -23.26 -1.10
C PHE A 255 -26.58 -24.10 -1.88
N SER A 256 -27.66 -23.48 -2.36
CA SER A 256 -28.66 -24.06 -3.27
C SER A 256 -28.24 -23.87 -4.74
N GLY A 257 -27.03 -24.32 -5.11
CA GLY A 257 -26.59 -24.30 -6.51
C GLY A 257 -27.31 -25.36 -7.35
N SER A 258 -27.50 -25.09 -8.64
CA SER A 258 -27.96 -26.12 -9.59
C SER A 258 -26.88 -27.21 -9.73
N VAL A 259 -27.28 -28.44 -10.06
CA VAL A 259 -26.35 -29.58 -10.28
C VAL A 259 -25.35 -29.31 -11.42
N ASN A 260 -25.59 -28.28 -12.23
CA ASN A 260 -24.80 -27.94 -13.42
C ASN A 260 -23.89 -26.71 -13.25
N ASP A 261 -23.80 -26.10 -12.07
CA ASP A 261 -23.00 -24.88 -11.87
C ASP A 261 -21.57 -25.23 -11.42
N CYS A 262 -20.57 -24.70 -12.11
CA CYS A 262 -19.17 -24.91 -11.73
C CYS A 262 -18.88 -24.42 -10.30
N ARG A 263 -18.21 -25.22 -9.47
CA ARG A 263 -17.91 -24.86 -8.06
C ARG A 263 -16.90 -23.73 -7.87
N LEU A 264 -16.01 -23.50 -8.83
CA LEU A 264 -14.98 -22.44 -8.70
C LEU A 264 -15.45 -21.08 -9.21
N CYS A 265 -16.16 -21.05 -10.35
CA CYS A 265 -16.55 -19.80 -11.00
C CYS A 265 -18.06 -19.58 -11.07
N PHE A 266 -18.86 -20.54 -10.59
CA PHE A 266 -20.33 -20.49 -10.55
C PHE A 266 -21.01 -20.26 -11.90
N LYS A 267 -20.30 -20.45 -13.02
CA LYS A 267 -20.93 -20.40 -14.34
C LYS A 267 -21.87 -21.60 -14.50
N SER A 268 -23.12 -21.32 -14.88
CA SER A 268 -24.01 -22.30 -15.48
C SER A 268 -23.53 -22.49 -16.91
N VAL A 269 -22.86 -23.61 -17.17
CA VAL A 269 -22.29 -23.91 -18.48
C VAL A 269 -23.13 -25.00 -19.13
N SER A 270 -23.13 -25.07 -20.47
CA SER A 270 -23.67 -26.25 -21.16
C SER A 270 -22.97 -27.51 -20.61
N SER A 271 -23.70 -28.64 -20.62
CA SER A 271 -23.24 -29.94 -20.11
C SER A 271 -21.87 -30.37 -20.63
N ASP A 272 -21.43 -29.80 -21.74
CA ASP A 272 -20.31 -30.28 -22.54
C ASP A 272 -18.95 -29.75 -22.03
N VAL A 273 -18.94 -28.79 -21.09
CA VAL A 273 -17.71 -28.14 -20.56
C VAL A 273 -17.57 -28.31 -19.04
N VAL A 274 -18.58 -28.92 -18.40
CA VAL A 274 -18.60 -29.18 -16.96
C VAL A 274 -18.30 -30.64 -16.73
N HIS A 275 -17.20 -30.92 -16.02
CA HIS A 275 -16.91 -32.29 -15.61
C HIS A 275 -16.83 -32.39 -14.08
N PRO A 276 -17.42 -33.44 -13.50
CA PRO A 276 -17.43 -33.61 -12.06
C PRO A 276 -16.05 -34.04 -11.56
N CYS A 277 -15.67 -33.55 -10.38
CA CYS A 277 -14.57 -34.14 -9.63
C CYS A 277 -14.84 -35.63 -9.41
N ARG A 278 -13.87 -36.49 -9.71
CA ARG A 278 -14.00 -37.95 -9.54
C ARG A 278 -14.31 -38.38 -8.10
N VAL A 279 -13.94 -37.56 -7.10
CA VAL A 279 -14.06 -37.89 -5.68
C VAL A 279 -15.35 -37.35 -5.06
N CYS A 280 -15.59 -36.02 -5.15
CA CYS A 280 -16.77 -35.40 -4.55
C CYS A 280 -17.94 -35.19 -5.51
N HIS A 281 -17.78 -35.57 -6.79
CA HIS A 281 -18.74 -35.36 -7.87
C HIS A 281 -19.16 -33.91 -8.11
N THR A 282 -18.49 -32.95 -7.47
CA THR A 282 -18.82 -31.54 -7.63
C THR A 282 -18.42 -31.10 -9.05
N PRO A 283 -19.30 -30.42 -9.81
CA PRO A 283 -19.02 -29.93 -11.16
C PRO A 283 -17.94 -28.83 -11.20
N TYR A 284 -17.03 -28.89 -12.18
CA TYR A 284 -16.04 -27.84 -12.48
C TYR A 284 -15.98 -27.57 -13.99
N CYS A 285 -15.77 -26.30 -14.34
CA CYS A 285 -15.58 -25.87 -15.72
C CYS A 285 -14.15 -26.12 -16.17
N MET A 286 -13.96 -26.99 -17.15
CA MET A 286 -12.63 -27.39 -17.59
C MET A 286 -12.43 -27.08 -19.06
N GLN A 287 -11.21 -26.69 -19.39
CA GLN A 287 -10.82 -26.40 -20.76
C GLN A 287 -9.58 -27.18 -21.14
N GLY A 288 -9.65 -27.78 -22.32
CA GLY A 288 -8.51 -28.39 -22.98
C GLY A 288 -7.54 -27.34 -23.52
N PRO A 289 -6.29 -27.75 -23.81
CA PRO A 289 -5.22 -26.86 -24.27
C PRO A 289 -5.54 -26.10 -25.58
N ASP A 290 -6.39 -26.67 -26.45
CA ASP A 290 -6.67 -26.12 -27.79
C ASP A 290 -7.91 -25.20 -27.86
N ALA A 291 -8.60 -24.97 -26.75
CA ALA A 291 -9.86 -24.23 -26.80
C ALA A 291 -9.60 -22.71 -26.82
N PRO A 292 -10.22 -21.95 -27.73
CA PRO A 292 -9.80 -20.59 -28.11
C PRO A 292 -10.11 -19.47 -27.09
N ASP A 293 -10.87 -19.75 -26.03
CA ASP A 293 -11.39 -18.71 -25.12
C ASP A 293 -10.98 -18.96 -23.67
N ASP A 294 -10.14 -18.12 -23.04
CA ASP A 294 -9.68 -18.18 -21.61
C ASP A 294 -10.81 -17.99 -20.57
N THR A 295 -11.86 -18.81 -20.67
CA THR A 295 -13.13 -18.59 -19.97
C THR A 295 -13.40 -19.63 -18.89
N CYS A 296 -12.66 -20.74 -18.87
CA CYS A 296 -12.76 -21.75 -17.82
C CYS A 296 -11.84 -21.45 -16.63
N CYS A 297 -12.11 -22.16 -15.55
CA CYS A 297 -11.53 -21.98 -14.22
C CYS A 297 -10.42 -22.99 -13.95
N VAL A 298 -10.46 -24.13 -14.64
CA VAL A 298 -9.46 -25.20 -14.56
C VAL A 298 -8.91 -25.43 -15.96
N HIS A 299 -7.61 -25.24 -16.11
CA HIS A 299 -6.90 -25.55 -17.35
C HIS A 299 -6.14 -26.86 -17.13
N LEU A 300 -6.48 -27.87 -17.94
CA LEU A 300 -5.74 -29.12 -17.95
C LEU A 300 -4.46 -28.88 -18.76
N PHE A 301 -3.32 -28.83 -18.07
CA PHE A 301 -2.03 -28.80 -18.77
C PHE A 301 -1.76 -30.15 -19.45
N GLU A 302 -1.21 -30.11 -20.66
CA GLU A 302 -0.60 -31.28 -21.27
C GLU A 302 0.60 -31.73 -20.44
N LEU A 303 0.52 -32.96 -19.92
CA LEU A 303 1.65 -33.64 -19.32
C LEU A 303 2.56 -34.14 -20.47
N SER A 304 3.68 -33.44 -20.68
CA SER A 304 4.80 -33.79 -21.56
C SER A 304 4.53 -33.71 -23.09
N PRO A 305 5.41 -33.06 -23.89
CA PRO A 305 5.20 -32.85 -25.34
C PRO A 305 5.37 -34.10 -26.23
N SER A 306 5.37 -35.29 -25.65
CA SER A 306 5.82 -36.50 -26.33
C SER A 306 4.87 -37.66 -26.09
N HIS A 307 3.66 -37.63 -26.66
CA HIS A 307 2.95 -38.83 -27.13
C HIS A 307 1.70 -38.47 -27.96
N VAL A 308 1.23 -39.49 -28.68
CA VAL A 308 0.31 -39.50 -29.83
C VAL A 308 -1.16 -39.46 -29.37
N ASP A 309 -2.02 -38.76 -30.14
CA ASP A 309 -3.49 -38.61 -29.99
C ASP A 309 -4.01 -37.78 -28.80
N ALA A 310 -3.77 -36.46 -28.84
CA ALA A 310 -4.23 -35.42 -27.89
C ALA A 310 -5.73 -35.51 -27.51
N SER A 311 -6.60 -35.97 -28.40
CA SER A 311 -8.04 -36.09 -28.12
C SER A 311 -8.39 -37.23 -27.15
N SER A 312 -7.60 -38.32 -27.16
CA SER A 312 -7.85 -39.48 -26.31
C SER A 312 -7.32 -39.28 -24.88
N ASP A 313 -6.19 -38.57 -24.75
CA ASP A 313 -5.59 -38.22 -23.47
C ASP A 313 -6.36 -37.14 -22.72
N MET A 314 -6.95 -36.17 -23.42
CA MET A 314 -7.80 -35.16 -22.79
C MET A 314 -9.05 -35.80 -22.14
N ARG A 315 -9.71 -36.73 -22.82
CA ARG A 315 -10.88 -37.44 -22.27
C ARG A 315 -10.49 -38.23 -21.01
N ARG A 316 -9.32 -38.86 -21.03
CA ARG A 316 -8.78 -39.61 -19.89
C ARG A 316 -8.37 -38.69 -18.73
N ALA A 317 -7.86 -37.49 -19.01
CA ALA A 317 -7.54 -36.48 -18.01
C ALA A 317 -8.83 -35.95 -17.35
N LEU A 318 -9.88 -35.70 -18.13
CA LEU A 318 -11.19 -35.28 -17.63
C LEU A 318 -11.83 -36.35 -16.75
N GLU A 319 -11.77 -37.63 -17.13
CA GLU A 319 -12.28 -38.75 -16.32
C GLU A 319 -11.51 -38.95 -15.01
N LYS A 320 -10.24 -38.53 -14.96
CA LYS A 320 -9.37 -38.64 -13.78
C LYS A 320 -9.32 -37.38 -12.94
N PHE A 321 -9.98 -36.30 -13.34
CA PHE A 321 -9.91 -35.01 -12.65
C PHE A 321 -10.36 -35.14 -11.18
N VAL A 322 -9.50 -34.67 -10.28
CA VAL A 322 -9.79 -34.52 -8.85
C VAL A 322 -9.65 -33.05 -8.52
N CYS A 323 -10.64 -32.42 -7.88
CA CYS A 323 -10.58 -31.00 -7.58
C CYS A 323 -9.58 -30.67 -6.46
N PRO A 324 -9.16 -29.40 -6.30
CA PRO A 324 -8.16 -29.04 -5.30
C PRO A 324 -8.56 -29.38 -3.86
N GLY A 325 -9.87 -29.36 -3.55
CA GLY A 325 -10.39 -29.72 -2.23
C GLY A 325 -10.44 -31.22 -1.95
N CYS A 326 -10.44 -32.06 -2.99
CA CYS A 326 -10.43 -33.53 -2.85
C CYS A 326 -9.08 -34.14 -3.19
N PHE A 327 -8.15 -33.36 -3.71
CA PHE A 327 -6.80 -33.80 -3.96
C PHE A 327 -6.11 -34.01 -2.63
N VAL A 328 -5.92 -35.28 -2.27
CA VAL A 328 -5.07 -35.67 -1.17
C VAL A 328 -3.70 -35.93 -1.77
N PRO A 329 -2.72 -35.03 -1.61
CA PRO A 329 -1.39 -35.28 -2.12
C PRO A 329 -0.86 -36.57 -1.48
N ALA A 330 -0.47 -37.55 -2.29
CA ALA A 330 0.52 -38.51 -1.83
C ALA A 330 1.78 -37.70 -1.46
N SER A 331 2.47 -38.06 -0.38
CA SER A 331 3.56 -37.27 0.21
C SER A 331 4.50 -36.66 -0.85
N GLY A 332 4.34 -35.35 -1.10
CA GLY A 332 5.20 -34.58 -2.02
C GLY A 332 4.63 -34.28 -3.41
N GLU A 333 3.48 -34.80 -3.83
CA GLU A 333 2.93 -34.52 -5.17
C GLU A 333 2.28 -33.13 -5.26
N LEU A 334 2.63 -32.36 -6.30
CA LEU A 334 1.93 -31.12 -6.66
C LEU A 334 0.59 -31.43 -7.35
N TYR A 335 -0.37 -30.52 -7.18
CA TYR A 335 -1.65 -30.63 -7.87
C TYR A 335 -1.42 -30.54 -9.39
N PRO A 336 -1.85 -31.54 -10.19
CA PRO A 336 -1.41 -31.70 -11.59
C PRO A 336 -2.08 -30.76 -12.60
N HIS A 337 -2.91 -29.80 -12.15
CA HIS A 337 -3.70 -28.93 -13.04
C HIS A 337 -3.53 -27.45 -12.67
N SER A 338 -3.51 -26.56 -13.68
CA SER A 338 -3.61 -25.12 -13.41
C SER A 338 -5.00 -24.78 -12.95
N VAL A 339 -5.09 -24.07 -11.83
CA VAL A 339 -6.32 -23.39 -11.45
C VAL A 339 -6.04 -21.91 -11.59
N CYS A 340 -6.46 -21.33 -12.71
CA CYS A 340 -6.51 -19.88 -12.80
C CYS A 340 -7.63 -19.40 -11.86
N PRO A 341 -7.36 -18.45 -10.95
CA PRO A 341 -8.45 -17.77 -10.28
C PRO A 341 -9.27 -17.14 -11.40
N ALA A 342 -10.52 -17.58 -11.57
CA ALA A 342 -11.40 -16.97 -12.54
C ALA A 342 -11.36 -15.45 -12.30
N PRO A 343 -11.34 -14.59 -13.35
CA PRO A 343 -11.61 -13.17 -13.15
C PRO A 343 -12.86 -13.13 -12.28
N CYS A 344 -12.73 -12.51 -11.10
CA CYS A 344 -13.67 -12.63 -10.01
C CYS A 344 -15.02 -12.07 -10.48
N ARG A 345 -15.78 -12.87 -11.21
CA ARG A 345 -17.20 -12.67 -11.38
C ARG A 345 -17.73 -13.15 -10.05
N LEU A 346 -17.84 -12.18 -9.14
CA LEU A 346 -18.66 -12.32 -7.95
C LEU A 346 -19.92 -13.09 -8.40
N PRO A 347 -20.30 -14.18 -7.68
CA PRO A 347 -21.55 -14.88 -7.98
C PRO A 347 -22.60 -13.80 -8.15
N GLU A 348 -23.35 -13.82 -9.27
CA GLU A 348 -24.34 -12.77 -9.57
C GLU A 348 -25.07 -12.47 -8.27
N PRO A 349 -24.80 -11.31 -7.64
CA PRO A 349 -25.60 -10.96 -6.51
C PRO A 349 -27.00 -10.84 -7.10
N LEU A 350 -28.02 -11.22 -6.35
CA LEU A 350 -29.41 -10.86 -6.65
C LEU A 350 -29.61 -9.32 -6.84
N ILE A 351 -28.54 -8.55 -6.69
CA ILE A 351 -28.38 -7.11 -6.82
C ILE A 351 -27.32 -6.85 -7.90
N SER A 352 -27.68 -6.14 -8.97
CA SER A 352 -26.73 -5.71 -10.01
C SER A 352 -25.50 -5.02 -9.39
N PRO A 353 -24.28 -5.23 -9.92
CA PRO A 353 -23.08 -4.58 -9.39
C PRO A 353 -23.27 -3.07 -9.33
N PRO A 354 -22.73 -2.40 -8.30
CA PRO A 354 -22.84 -0.95 -8.19
C PRO A 354 -22.21 -0.30 -9.43
N ARG A 355 -22.76 0.82 -9.85
CA ARG A 355 -22.31 1.57 -11.02
C ARG A 355 -22.01 3.00 -10.62
N LEU A 356 -20.90 3.52 -11.13
CA LEU A 356 -20.39 4.83 -10.76
C LEU A 356 -20.06 5.67 -11.99
N VAL A 357 -20.47 6.94 -11.95
CA VAL A 357 -19.93 7.99 -12.81
C VAL A 357 -19.24 9.03 -11.93
N VAL A 358 -18.02 9.41 -12.26
CA VAL A 358 -17.29 10.48 -11.58
C VAL A 358 -16.92 11.56 -12.58
N TYR A 359 -17.39 12.78 -12.35
CA TYR A 359 -16.94 13.97 -13.06
C TYR A 359 -15.90 14.69 -12.21
N ILE A 360 -14.73 14.97 -12.78
CA ILE A 360 -13.66 15.72 -12.11
C ILE A 360 -13.52 17.06 -12.83
N PHE A 361 -14.17 18.09 -12.31
CA PHE A 361 -14.06 19.46 -12.79
C PHE A 361 -12.76 20.08 -12.27
N TYR A 362 -11.89 20.58 -13.16
CA TYR A 362 -10.58 21.10 -12.77
C TYR A 362 -10.21 22.39 -13.53
N ILE A 363 -9.46 23.28 -12.89
CA ILE A 363 -8.72 24.35 -13.59
C ILE A 363 -7.38 23.82 -14.13
N HIS A 364 -6.86 24.40 -15.21
CA HIS A 364 -5.72 23.85 -15.97
C HIS A 364 -4.50 23.47 -15.10
N GLU A 365 -4.24 24.21 -14.03
CA GLU A 365 -3.18 23.96 -13.04
C GLU A 365 -3.28 22.57 -12.38
N PHE A 366 -4.49 22.03 -12.24
CA PHE A 366 -4.75 20.72 -11.65
C PHE A 366 -4.91 19.59 -12.67
N ARG A 367 -4.65 19.81 -13.97
CA ARG A 367 -4.85 18.80 -15.03
C ARG A 367 -4.20 17.45 -14.72
N TYR A 368 -2.94 17.46 -14.28
CA TYR A 368 -2.22 16.22 -13.95
C TYR A 368 -2.82 15.51 -12.73
N THR A 369 -3.20 16.26 -11.71
CA THR A 369 -3.86 15.72 -10.51
C THR A 369 -5.23 15.15 -10.84
N ALA A 370 -6.03 15.83 -11.66
CA ALA A 370 -7.32 15.35 -12.14
C ALA A 370 -7.18 14.04 -12.92
N THR A 371 -6.19 13.97 -13.82
CA THR A 371 -5.89 12.76 -14.61
C THR A 371 -5.44 11.60 -13.72
N HIS A 372 -4.57 11.87 -12.75
CA HIS A 372 -4.10 10.87 -11.79
C HIS A 372 -5.24 10.34 -10.92
N MET A 373 -6.06 11.24 -10.38
CA MET A 373 -7.24 10.89 -9.59
C MET A 373 -8.26 10.10 -10.41
N ALA A 374 -8.48 10.46 -11.68
CA ALA A 374 -9.32 9.71 -12.59
C ALA A 374 -8.87 8.26 -12.76
N ARG A 375 -7.57 8.06 -13.01
CA ARG A 375 -6.97 6.73 -13.15
C ARG A 375 -7.05 5.93 -11.86
N ALA A 376 -6.79 6.55 -10.71
CA ALA A 376 -6.83 5.87 -9.41
C ALA A 376 -8.24 5.38 -9.06
N VAL A 377 -9.26 6.23 -9.27
CA VAL A 377 -10.66 5.85 -9.07
C VAL A 377 -11.07 4.73 -10.03
N ALA A 378 -10.78 4.88 -11.33
CA ALA A 378 -11.12 3.88 -12.34
C ALA A 378 -10.44 2.53 -12.05
N TYR A 379 -9.15 2.55 -11.72
CA TYR A 379 -8.38 1.36 -11.36
C TYR A 379 -8.99 0.64 -10.16
N THR A 380 -9.24 1.37 -9.07
CA THR A 380 -9.79 0.80 -7.82
C THR A 380 -11.17 0.14 -8.05
N TRP A 381 -11.97 0.71 -8.95
CA TRP A 381 -13.27 0.14 -9.34
C TRP A 381 -13.14 -1.07 -10.27
N ASN A 382 -12.25 -0.98 -11.27
CA ASN A 382 -12.03 -2.05 -12.23
C ASN A 382 -11.44 -3.31 -11.57
N GLU A 383 -10.59 -3.15 -10.54
CA GLU A 383 -10.07 -4.27 -9.74
C GLU A 383 -11.20 -5.09 -9.06
N ARG A 384 -12.35 -4.47 -8.80
CA ARG A 384 -13.53 -5.13 -8.21
C ARG A 384 -14.50 -5.68 -9.25
N GLY A 385 -14.21 -5.50 -10.53
CA GLY A 385 -15.12 -5.83 -11.63
C GLY A 385 -16.36 -4.95 -11.70
N TRP A 386 -16.35 -3.76 -11.06
CA TRP A 386 -17.51 -2.87 -11.03
C TRP A 386 -17.48 -1.86 -12.18
N PRO A 387 -18.61 -1.63 -12.88
CA PRO A 387 -18.66 -0.64 -13.96
C PRO A 387 -18.45 0.78 -13.43
N CYS A 388 -17.42 1.47 -13.92
CA CYS A 388 -17.11 2.85 -13.57
C CYS A 388 -16.81 3.68 -14.81
N ARG A 389 -17.25 4.95 -14.82
CA ARG A 389 -16.84 5.95 -15.81
C ARG A 389 -16.31 7.18 -15.09
N VAL A 390 -15.05 7.52 -15.33
CA VAL A 390 -14.43 8.72 -14.75
C VAL A 390 -14.06 9.70 -15.86
N VAL A 391 -14.55 10.93 -15.75
CA VAL A 391 -14.43 11.96 -16.79
C VAL A 391 -13.83 13.23 -16.18
N PRO A 392 -12.55 13.52 -16.44
CA PRO A 392 -11.98 14.82 -16.13
C PRO A 392 -12.47 15.87 -17.12
N ILE A 393 -12.94 17.02 -16.64
CA ILE A 393 -13.46 18.14 -17.44
C ILE A 393 -12.77 19.43 -17.00
N SER A 394 -12.19 20.17 -17.95
CA SER A 394 -11.65 21.50 -17.69
C SER A 394 -12.78 22.48 -17.45
N LEU A 395 -12.73 23.24 -16.35
CA LEU A 395 -13.66 24.33 -16.07
C LEU A 395 -13.53 25.47 -17.10
N ASP A 396 -12.34 25.63 -17.69
CA ASP A 396 -12.09 26.61 -18.74
C ASP A 396 -12.83 26.22 -20.04
N ASP A 397 -12.84 24.93 -20.39
CA ASP A 397 -13.51 24.45 -21.61
C ASP A 397 -15.04 24.59 -21.53
N LEU A 398 -15.60 24.42 -20.32
CA LEU A 398 -17.03 24.59 -20.07
C LEU A 398 -17.49 26.03 -20.27
N ALA A 399 -16.67 27.01 -19.88
CA ALA A 399 -16.98 28.42 -20.08
C ALA A 399 -17.08 28.79 -21.58
N HIS A 400 -16.40 28.05 -22.45
CA HIS A 400 -16.36 28.29 -23.89
C HIS A 400 -17.41 27.50 -24.68
N ASN A 401 -18.45 26.96 -24.02
CA ASN A 401 -19.54 26.19 -24.65
C ASN A 401 -19.04 25.00 -25.49
N VAL A 402 -17.97 24.31 -25.06
CA VAL A 402 -17.59 23.05 -25.71
C VAL A 402 -18.72 22.04 -25.45
N SER A 403 -19.35 21.59 -26.54
CA SER A 403 -20.49 20.70 -26.47
C SER A 403 -20.12 19.42 -25.70
N VAL A 404 -20.84 19.22 -24.60
CA VAL A 404 -20.78 18.01 -23.75
C VAL A 404 -21.36 16.78 -24.48
N ASP A 405 -21.68 16.88 -25.77
CA ASP A 405 -22.27 15.79 -26.55
C ASP A 405 -21.38 14.55 -26.62
N VAL A 406 -20.06 14.69 -26.48
CA VAL A 406 -19.14 13.54 -26.38
C VAL A 406 -19.38 12.73 -25.10
N LEU A 407 -19.86 13.38 -24.03
CA LEU A 407 -20.17 12.73 -22.76
C LEU A 407 -21.54 12.03 -22.80
N ASN A 408 -22.50 12.60 -23.54
CA ASN A 408 -23.89 12.15 -23.61
C ASN A 408 -24.16 11.06 -24.67
N LYS A 409 -23.28 10.86 -25.65
CA LYS A 409 -23.50 9.92 -26.77
C LYS A 409 -23.41 8.43 -26.42
N GLN A 410 -23.10 8.08 -25.17
CA GLN A 410 -23.13 6.69 -24.72
C GLN A 410 -24.34 6.50 -23.81
N ASN A 411 -25.25 5.59 -24.16
CA ASN A 411 -26.38 5.18 -23.31
C ASN A 411 -25.84 4.68 -21.96
N LEU A 412 -25.77 5.58 -20.98
CA LEU A 412 -25.21 5.30 -19.67
C LEU A 412 -26.24 4.59 -18.80
N TRP A 413 -26.27 3.26 -18.94
CA TRP A 413 -27.01 2.34 -18.08
C TRP A 413 -28.51 2.63 -17.92
N ASN A 414 -29.20 1.81 -17.12
CA ASN A 414 -30.63 1.95 -16.90
C ASN A 414 -30.93 3.13 -15.95
N TYR A 415 -32.15 3.66 -16.03
CA TYR A 415 -32.65 4.71 -15.12
C TYR A 415 -32.44 4.33 -13.64
N ARG A 416 -31.89 5.26 -12.86
CA ARG A 416 -31.57 5.14 -11.43
C ARG A 416 -30.69 3.94 -11.06
N SER A 417 -29.82 3.50 -11.98
CA SER A 417 -28.95 2.35 -11.73
C SER A 417 -27.51 2.69 -11.34
N TYR A 418 -27.16 3.98 -11.25
CA TYR A 418 -25.81 4.42 -10.94
C TYR A 418 -25.81 5.69 -10.07
N ARG A 419 -24.73 5.91 -9.32
CA ARG A 419 -24.49 7.16 -8.59
C ARG A 419 -23.51 8.05 -9.34
N VAL A 420 -23.64 9.36 -9.16
CA VAL A 420 -22.75 10.35 -9.76
C VAL A 420 -21.98 11.08 -8.66
N PHE A 421 -20.67 11.21 -8.83
CA PHE A 421 -19.83 12.11 -8.04
C PHE A 421 -19.37 13.27 -8.90
N ALA A 422 -19.51 14.50 -8.40
CA ALA A 422 -18.95 15.70 -9.00
C ALA A 422 -17.84 16.25 -8.09
N LEU A 423 -16.59 16.06 -8.52
CA LEU A 423 -15.38 16.47 -7.81
C LEU A 423 -14.87 17.77 -8.40
N TYR A 424 -14.59 18.78 -7.58
CA TYR A 424 -14.09 20.08 -8.02
C TYR A 424 -12.67 20.31 -7.51
N LEU A 425 -11.70 20.46 -8.42
CA LEU A 425 -10.30 20.80 -8.15
C LEU A 425 -10.04 22.24 -8.59
N THR A 426 -10.14 23.19 -7.66
CA THR A 426 -10.03 24.62 -7.98
C THR A 426 -9.43 25.46 -6.84
N HIS A 427 -9.17 26.73 -7.10
CA HIS A 427 -8.76 27.72 -6.12
C HIS A 427 -9.97 28.56 -5.69
N ALA A 428 -10.15 28.70 -4.37
CA ALA A 428 -11.08 29.66 -3.77
C ALA A 428 -10.39 31.01 -3.61
N LEU A 429 -10.96 32.05 -4.21
CA LEU A 429 -10.43 33.41 -4.14
C LEU A 429 -11.05 34.13 -2.94
N THR A 430 -10.27 34.24 -1.87
CA THR A 430 -10.62 35.11 -0.74
C THR A 430 -10.10 36.52 -1.07
N PRO A 431 -10.92 37.59 -1.07
CA PRO A 431 -12.18 37.76 -0.34
C PRO A 431 -13.49 37.67 -1.14
N SER A 432 -13.44 37.50 -2.47
CA SER A 432 -14.65 37.57 -3.32
C SER A 432 -15.63 36.42 -3.13
N LEU A 433 -15.24 35.34 -2.44
CA LEU A 433 -16.02 34.10 -2.27
C LEU A 433 -16.29 33.37 -3.60
N ASN A 434 -15.50 33.69 -4.62
CA ASN A 434 -15.56 33.06 -5.92
C ASN A 434 -14.60 31.86 -5.96
N ILE A 435 -14.90 30.90 -6.83
CA ILE A 435 -13.97 29.86 -7.24
C ILE A 435 -13.44 30.14 -8.64
N GLN A 436 -12.17 29.83 -8.85
CA GLN A 436 -11.51 30.04 -10.12
C GLN A 436 -12.06 29.04 -11.17
N THR A 437 -12.36 29.53 -12.36
CA THR A 437 -12.82 28.70 -13.48
C THR A 437 -11.80 28.64 -14.61
N SER A 438 -10.96 29.67 -14.74
CA SER A 438 -9.82 29.74 -15.66
C SER A 438 -8.69 30.56 -15.07
N ALA A 439 -7.57 30.73 -15.78
CA ALA A 439 -6.45 31.55 -15.32
C ALA A 439 -6.83 33.02 -15.02
N THR A 440 -7.89 33.53 -15.65
CA THR A 440 -8.29 34.95 -15.57
C THR A 440 -9.72 35.17 -15.08
N HIS A 441 -10.50 34.12 -14.86
CA HIS A 441 -11.90 34.22 -14.47
C HIS A 441 -12.19 33.44 -13.19
N ALA A 442 -13.10 34.00 -12.37
CA ALA A 442 -13.59 33.37 -11.16
C ALA A 442 -15.04 33.76 -10.94
N GLU A 443 -15.85 32.77 -10.61
CA GLU A 443 -17.31 32.89 -10.51
C GLU A 443 -17.78 32.48 -9.11
N PRO A 444 -18.94 32.97 -8.66
CA PRO A 444 -19.56 32.49 -7.42
C PRO A 444 -19.72 30.96 -7.40
N VAL A 445 -19.52 30.32 -6.24
CA VAL A 445 -19.53 28.84 -6.15
C VAL A 445 -20.85 28.21 -6.61
N ASP A 446 -21.96 28.87 -6.32
CA ASP A 446 -23.30 28.46 -6.68
C ASP A 446 -23.51 28.52 -8.20
N VAL A 447 -23.03 29.59 -8.84
CA VAL A 447 -23.04 29.73 -10.31
C VAL A 447 -22.23 28.63 -10.98
N VAL A 448 -21.03 28.31 -10.46
CA VAL A 448 -20.19 27.26 -11.04
C VAL A 448 -20.79 25.88 -10.87
N ILE A 449 -21.34 25.57 -9.69
CA ILE A 449 -22.04 24.28 -9.48
C ILE A 449 -23.25 24.20 -10.41
N ASP A 450 -24.06 25.24 -10.50
CA ASP A 450 -25.24 25.23 -11.38
C ASP A 450 -24.86 25.06 -12.87
N MET A 451 -23.85 25.80 -13.33
CA MET A 451 -23.31 25.70 -14.70
C MET A 451 -22.81 24.28 -15.00
N THR A 452 -21.99 23.71 -14.12
CA THR A 452 -21.38 22.38 -14.33
C THR A 452 -22.41 21.26 -14.22
N LEU A 453 -23.36 21.33 -13.28
CA LEU A 453 -24.43 20.34 -13.15
C LEU A 453 -25.43 20.43 -14.32
N THR A 454 -25.71 21.64 -14.82
CA THR A 454 -26.50 21.83 -16.05
C THR A 454 -25.80 21.18 -17.24
N ALA A 455 -24.48 21.33 -17.35
CA ALA A 455 -23.71 20.74 -18.45
C ALA A 455 -23.80 19.19 -18.47
N ILE A 456 -23.88 18.54 -17.30
CA ILE A 456 -24.03 17.08 -17.17
C ILE A 456 -25.47 16.63 -16.89
N GLN A 457 -26.46 17.54 -17.01
CA GLN A 457 -27.86 17.28 -16.68
C GLN A 457 -28.44 16.02 -17.35
N PRO A 458 -28.15 15.72 -18.64
CA PRO A 458 -28.65 14.49 -19.27
C PRO A 458 -28.24 13.22 -18.53
N VAL A 459 -27.03 13.19 -17.94
CA VAL A 459 -26.55 12.06 -17.14
C VAL A 459 -27.18 12.08 -15.75
N LEU A 460 -27.42 13.25 -15.17
CA LEU A 460 -28.08 13.36 -13.86
C LEU A 460 -29.54 12.89 -13.90
N LEU A 461 -30.26 13.09 -15.01
CA LEU A 461 -31.66 12.65 -15.17
C LEU A 461 -31.84 11.15 -14.95
N HIS A 462 -30.82 10.33 -15.25
CA HIS A 462 -30.86 8.88 -15.09
C HIS A 462 -30.07 8.38 -13.87
N ALA A 463 -29.42 9.26 -13.11
CA ALA A 463 -28.70 8.88 -11.91
C ALA A 463 -29.66 8.56 -10.74
N ALA A 464 -29.21 7.70 -9.83
CA ALA A 464 -29.91 7.42 -8.58
C ALA A 464 -29.69 8.55 -7.56
N SER A 465 -28.46 9.04 -7.47
CA SER A 465 -28.09 10.16 -6.61
C SER A 465 -26.85 10.89 -7.15
N LEU A 466 -26.65 12.11 -6.65
CA LEU A 466 -25.50 12.95 -6.91
C LEU A 466 -24.86 13.38 -5.59
N ASP A 467 -23.54 13.24 -5.51
CA ASP A 467 -22.74 13.74 -4.41
C ASP A 467 -21.66 14.71 -4.95
N VAL A 468 -21.48 15.86 -4.29
CA VAL A 468 -20.50 16.87 -4.69
C VAL A 468 -19.36 16.92 -3.67
N ILE A 469 -18.12 16.96 -4.15
CA ILE A 469 -16.94 17.13 -3.30
C ILE A 469 -16.12 18.32 -3.81
N LEU A 470 -16.04 19.37 -2.99
CA LEU A 470 -15.30 20.59 -3.23
C LEU A 470 -13.89 20.47 -2.61
N LEU A 471 -12.93 20.11 -3.45
CA LEU A 471 -11.51 20.09 -3.12
C LEU A 471 -10.89 21.42 -3.56
N CYS A 472 -11.21 22.48 -2.82
CA CYS A 472 -10.71 23.83 -3.10
C CYS A 472 -9.53 24.16 -2.19
N CYS A 473 -8.52 24.89 -2.70
CA CYS A 473 -7.58 25.59 -1.81
C CYS A 473 -8.13 26.97 -1.47
N GLY A 474 -7.85 27.47 -0.26
CA GLY A 474 -8.39 28.74 0.24
C GLY A 474 -9.58 28.55 1.17
N HIS A 475 -9.99 29.64 1.82
CA HIS A 475 -10.96 29.58 2.92
C HIS A 475 -12.40 29.81 2.48
N LEU A 476 -12.86 29.01 1.52
CA LEU A 476 -14.17 29.18 0.90
C LEU A 476 -15.31 29.24 1.96
N PHE A 477 -15.26 28.36 2.96
CA PHE A 477 -16.33 28.20 3.95
C PHE A 477 -16.15 29.05 5.21
N LYS A 478 -15.23 30.02 5.23
CA LYS A 478 -15.19 31.02 6.31
C LYS A 478 -16.37 32.00 6.23
N SER A 479 -17.01 32.13 5.07
CA SER A 479 -18.17 33.01 4.89
C SER A 479 -19.48 32.28 5.17
N PRO A 480 -20.29 32.71 6.16
CA PRO A 480 -21.63 32.17 6.39
C PRO A 480 -22.57 32.35 5.19
N GLN A 481 -22.38 33.41 4.41
CA GLN A 481 -23.19 33.68 3.21
C GLN A 481 -23.04 32.53 2.21
N LEU A 482 -21.81 32.07 2.01
CA LEU A 482 -21.53 30.99 1.08
C LEU A 482 -22.05 29.63 1.55
N VAL A 483 -21.99 29.36 2.86
CA VAL A 483 -22.63 28.18 3.46
C VAL A 483 -24.13 28.20 3.14
N GLY A 484 -24.78 29.36 3.26
CA GLY A 484 -26.18 29.55 2.86
C GLY A 484 -26.42 29.35 1.35
N CYS A 485 -25.57 29.88 0.49
CA CYS A 485 -25.64 29.68 -0.97
C CYS A 485 -25.56 28.19 -1.33
N LEU A 486 -24.64 27.43 -0.73
CA LEU A 486 -24.51 26.00 -0.99
C LEU A 486 -25.73 25.20 -0.51
N GLN A 487 -26.32 25.56 0.63
CA GLN A 487 -27.59 24.98 1.06
C GLN A 487 -28.73 25.28 0.08
N GLN A 488 -28.75 26.48 -0.51
CA GLN A 488 -29.71 26.85 -1.54
C GLN A 488 -29.49 26.05 -2.84
N VAL A 489 -28.25 25.84 -3.26
CA VAL A 489 -27.93 24.98 -4.42
C VAL A 489 -28.44 23.56 -4.20
N MET A 490 -28.31 23.01 -2.99
CA MET A 490 -28.87 21.68 -2.66
C MET A 490 -30.39 21.63 -2.77
N SER A 491 -31.11 22.73 -2.47
CA SER A 491 -32.57 22.76 -2.63
C SER A 491 -33.00 22.91 -4.09
N GLN A 492 -32.15 23.47 -4.94
CA GLN A 492 -32.39 23.60 -6.39
C GLN A 492 -32.20 22.29 -7.15
N TRP A 493 -31.33 21.40 -6.67
CA TRP A 493 -30.99 20.13 -7.32
C TRP A 493 -31.47 18.94 -6.48
N PRO A 494 -32.68 18.40 -6.71
CA PRO A 494 -33.28 17.37 -5.84
C PRO A 494 -32.49 16.06 -5.73
N ILE A 495 -31.64 15.77 -6.72
CA ILE A 495 -30.78 14.59 -6.76
C ILE A 495 -29.48 14.77 -5.96
N LEU A 496 -29.13 16.01 -5.59
CA LEU A 496 -27.93 16.34 -4.83
C LEU A 496 -28.12 15.98 -3.36
N GLU A 497 -27.58 14.83 -2.96
CA GLU A 497 -27.73 14.29 -1.60
C GLU A 497 -26.75 14.91 -0.62
N ASN A 498 -25.51 15.18 -1.03
CA ASN A 498 -24.49 15.70 -0.14
C ASN A 498 -23.54 16.65 -0.86
N ILE A 499 -23.07 17.66 -0.13
CA ILE A 499 -21.89 18.44 -0.51
C ILE A 499 -20.83 18.25 0.58
N VAL A 500 -19.62 17.90 0.18
CA VAL A 500 -18.46 17.83 1.08
C VAL A 500 -17.46 18.91 0.69
N GLY A 501 -17.17 19.82 1.60
CA GLY A 501 -16.18 20.88 1.42
C GLY A 501 -14.92 20.62 2.22
N CYS A 502 -13.74 20.71 1.59
CA CYS A 502 -12.48 20.73 2.33
C CYS A 502 -12.07 22.17 2.66
N LEU A 503 -11.69 22.44 3.92
CA LEU A 503 -11.45 23.79 4.47
C LEU A 503 -9.96 24.22 4.40
N ASN A 504 -9.27 23.85 3.32
CA ASN A 504 -7.80 23.87 3.29
C ASN A 504 -7.22 25.24 2.98
N THR A 505 -6.24 25.70 3.76
CA THR A 505 -5.41 26.86 3.36
C THR A 505 -4.55 26.54 2.15
N ARG A 506 -4.00 25.32 2.12
CA ARG A 506 -3.18 24.77 1.05
C ARG A 506 -3.65 23.35 0.83
N LEU A 507 -4.20 23.08 -0.35
CA LEU A 507 -4.65 21.73 -0.71
C LEU A 507 -3.58 21.07 -1.58
N PRO A 508 -2.85 20.07 -1.08
CA PRO A 508 -2.12 19.16 -1.95
C PRO A 508 -3.13 18.17 -2.53
N ALA A 509 -3.78 18.52 -3.63
CA ALA A 509 -4.84 17.71 -4.22
C ALA A 509 -4.40 16.27 -4.57
N SER A 510 -3.10 16.04 -4.81
CA SER A 510 -2.51 14.71 -4.96
C SER A 510 -2.66 13.84 -3.72
N VAL A 511 -2.54 14.42 -2.52
CA VAL A 511 -2.70 13.73 -1.22
C VAL A 511 -4.13 13.26 -1.01
N MET A 512 -5.13 13.91 -1.63
CA MET A 512 -6.52 13.50 -1.53
C MET A 512 -6.86 12.31 -2.46
N THR A 513 -5.97 11.93 -3.39
CA THR A 513 -6.28 10.86 -4.36
C THR A 513 -6.57 9.51 -3.69
N PRO A 514 -5.78 9.02 -2.71
CA PRO A 514 -6.07 7.78 -2.00
C PRO A 514 -7.41 7.85 -1.26
N LEU A 515 -7.65 8.95 -0.52
CA LEU A 515 -8.92 9.20 0.17
C LEU A 515 -10.12 9.11 -0.79
N ILE A 516 -10.09 9.85 -1.90
CA ILE A 516 -11.18 9.86 -2.88
C ILE A 516 -11.39 8.48 -3.50
N SER A 517 -10.31 7.76 -3.83
CA SER A 517 -10.41 6.41 -4.43
C SER A 517 -11.02 5.40 -3.45
N SER A 518 -10.71 5.49 -2.16
CA SER A 518 -11.31 4.66 -1.10
C SER A 518 -12.77 5.04 -0.85
N LEU A 519 -13.04 6.36 -0.76
CA LEU A 519 -14.36 6.91 -0.50
C LEU A 519 -15.41 6.45 -1.51
N VAL A 520 -15.11 6.55 -2.81
CA VAL A 520 -16.07 6.20 -3.86
C VAL A 520 -16.39 4.70 -3.90
N VAL A 521 -15.52 3.86 -3.34
CA VAL A 521 -15.80 2.43 -3.14
C VAL A 521 -16.71 2.24 -1.93
N ASP A 522 -16.33 2.83 -0.79
CA ASP A 522 -17.04 2.63 0.48
C ASP A 522 -18.46 3.21 0.46
N ALA A 523 -18.64 4.36 -0.19
CA ALA A 523 -19.95 5.01 -0.34
C ALA A 523 -20.96 4.18 -1.15
N LEU A 524 -20.50 3.18 -1.90
CA LEU A 524 -21.30 2.37 -2.81
C LEU A 524 -21.41 0.90 -2.39
N GLY A 525 -20.39 0.36 -1.72
CA GLY A 525 -20.31 -1.06 -1.36
C GLY A 525 -21.25 -1.50 -0.23
N TYR A 526 -21.63 -0.61 0.69
CA TYR A 526 -22.27 -1.01 1.96
C TYR A 526 -23.61 -0.34 2.28
N GLY A 527 -24.16 0.45 1.35
CA GLY A 527 -25.40 1.20 1.61
C GLY A 527 -25.28 2.23 2.75
N THR A 528 -24.06 2.59 3.12
CA THR A 528 -23.76 3.57 4.16
C THR A 528 -23.97 4.98 3.62
N GLU A 529 -24.56 5.86 4.44
CA GLU A 529 -24.71 7.27 4.10
C GLU A 529 -23.33 7.91 3.86
N LEU A 530 -23.17 8.63 2.75
CA LEU A 530 -21.89 9.24 2.36
C LEU A 530 -21.23 10.04 3.49
N PRO A 531 -21.94 10.87 4.28
CA PRO A 531 -21.31 11.64 5.37
C PRO A 531 -20.52 10.76 6.35
N THR A 532 -21.06 9.59 6.69
CA THR A 532 -20.41 8.66 7.63
C THR A 532 -19.19 8.02 6.98
N SER A 533 -19.35 7.48 5.76
CA SER A 533 -18.24 6.88 5.01
C SER A 533 -17.12 7.88 4.74
N PHE A 534 -17.46 9.14 4.44
CA PHE A 534 -16.50 10.20 4.22
C PHE A 534 -15.68 10.47 5.46
N VAL A 535 -16.32 10.71 6.60
CA VAL A 535 -15.63 11.02 7.85
C VAL A 535 -14.73 9.86 8.27
N GLU A 536 -15.21 8.61 8.14
CA GLU A 536 -14.41 7.43 8.47
C GLU A 536 -13.19 7.28 7.56
N ASN A 537 -13.35 7.43 6.25
CA ASN A 537 -12.22 7.37 5.32
C ASN A 537 -11.23 8.52 5.55
N TRP A 538 -11.74 9.74 5.77
CA TRP A 538 -10.92 10.90 6.08
C TRP A 538 -10.12 10.71 7.38
N MET A 539 -10.71 10.17 8.44
CA MET A 539 -10.00 9.86 9.69
C MET A 539 -8.96 8.74 9.53
N ARG A 540 -9.20 7.75 8.64
CA ARG A 540 -8.23 6.68 8.36
C ARG A 540 -7.04 7.16 7.53
N ASP A 541 -7.23 8.17 6.69
CA ASP A 541 -6.16 8.78 5.91
C ASP A 541 -5.43 9.84 6.74
N GLU A 542 -4.32 9.45 7.37
CA GLU A 542 -3.54 10.32 8.26
C GLU A 542 -3.07 11.60 7.55
N MET A 543 -2.80 11.53 6.25
CA MET A 543 -2.31 12.67 5.48
C MET A 543 -3.44 13.63 5.12
N ALA A 544 -4.59 13.09 4.68
CA ALA A 544 -5.77 13.91 4.41
C ALA A 544 -6.28 14.57 5.69
N SER A 545 -6.45 13.81 6.77
CA SER A 545 -6.91 14.38 8.04
C SER A 545 -5.94 15.40 8.64
N ALA A 546 -4.63 15.17 8.58
CA ALA A 546 -3.65 16.13 9.09
C ALA A 546 -3.63 17.47 8.33
N LEU A 547 -4.00 17.47 7.05
CA LEU A 547 -3.87 18.64 6.18
C LEU A 547 -5.20 19.32 5.89
N THR A 548 -6.33 18.71 6.27
CA THR A 548 -7.64 19.17 5.87
C THR A 548 -8.63 19.10 7.01
N ASP A 549 -9.44 20.14 7.18
CA ASP A 549 -10.71 20.06 7.90
C ASP A 549 -11.82 19.89 6.85
N ILE A 550 -12.98 19.36 7.24
CA ILE A 550 -14.09 19.14 6.31
C ILE A 550 -15.39 19.74 6.84
N ILE A 551 -16.24 20.18 5.92
CA ILE A 551 -17.62 20.58 6.17
C ILE A 551 -18.55 19.71 5.33
N LEU A 552 -19.61 19.19 5.94
CA LEU A 552 -20.61 18.33 5.30
C LEU A 552 -21.94 19.06 5.26
N PHE A 553 -22.59 19.02 4.11
CA PHE A 553 -23.94 19.51 3.90
C PHE A 553 -24.83 18.35 3.46
N SER A 554 -26.02 18.26 4.04
CA SER A 554 -27.07 17.31 3.64
C SER A 554 -28.44 18.01 3.68
N PRO A 555 -29.41 17.67 2.81
CA PRO A 555 -30.68 18.41 2.65
C PRO A 555 -31.53 18.49 3.92
N LYS A 556 -31.34 17.54 4.85
CA LYS A 556 -32.17 17.37 6.05
C LYS A 556 -31.42 17.68 7.35
N SER A 557 -30.19 18.17 7.27
CA SER A 557 -29.38 18.45 8.45
C SER A 557 -28.69 19.81 8.35
N GLU A 558 -28.39 20.39 9.51
CA GLU A 558 -27.50 21.54 9.56
C GLU A 558 -26.10 21.16 9.06
N PRO A 559 -25.34 22.10 8.46
CA PRO A 559 -23.98 21.83 8.02
C PRO A 559 -23.08 21.46 9.20
N MET A 560 -22.33 20.36 9.06
CA MET A 560 -21.46 19.85 10.11
C MET A 560 -19.99 20.07 9.76
N ILE A 561 -19.23 20.67 10.67
CA ILE A 561 -17.79 20.88 10.50
C ILE A 561 -17.02 19.86 11.34
N TYR A 562 -16.10 19.14 10.71
CA TYR A 562 -15.15 18.26 11.36
C TYR A 562 -13.76 18.89 11.25
N ARG A 563 -13.14 19.11 12.41
CA ARG A 563 -11.78 19.64 12.49
C ARG A 563 -10.82 18.58 12.99
N PHE A 564 -9.71 18.40 12.29
CA PHE A 564 -8.66 17.53 12.76
C PHE A 564 -7.85 18.21 13.86
N ALA A 565 -7.60 17.48 14.95
CA ALA A 565 -6.79 17.96 16.06
C ALA A 565 -5.89 16.83 16.56
N PRO A 566 -4.59 16.79 16.18
CA PRO A 566 -3.70 15.72 16.60
C PRO A 566 -3.53 15.77 18.13
N MET A 567 -3.64 14.63 18.81
CA MET A 567 -3.47 14.56 20.27
C MET A 567 -2.10 15.05 20.74
N GLN A 568 -1.06 14.98 19.91
CA GLN A 568 0.29 15.43 20.27
C GLN A 568 0.38 16.95 20.52
N THR A 569 -0.52 17.75 19.95
CA THR A 569 -0.60 19.20 20.22
C THR A 569 -1.53 19.52 21.41
N ARG A 570 -2.13 18.50 22.03
CA ARG A 570 -3.02 18.63 23.19
C ARG A 570 -2.56 17.70 24.31
N PRO A 571 -1.77 18.18 25.29
CA PRO A 571 -1.46 17.36 26.45
C PRO A 571 -2.76 16.87 27.09
N LEU A 572 -2.86 15.56 27.32
CA LEU A 572 -3.97 14.93 28.03
C LEU A 572 -4.26 15.74 29.30
N GLY A 573 -5.48 16.30 29.40
CA GLY A 573 -5.91 17.10 30.56
C GLY A 573 -6.22 18.58 30.31
N ARG A 574 -5.99 19.14 29.10
CA ARG A 574 -6.51 20.50 28.79
C ARG A 574 -7.96 20.45 28.30
N PRO A 575 -8.86 21.32 28.80
CA PRO A 575 -10.24 21.37 28.34
C PRO A 575 -10.29 21.69 26.84
N LEU A 576 -11.29 21.16 26.14
CA LEU A 576 -11.58 21.59 24.77
C LEU A 576 -11.72 23.12 24.75
N PRO A 577 -11.17 23.82 23.75
CA PRO A 577 -11.40 25.25 23.65
C PRO A 577 -12.90 25.50 23.65
N SER A 578 -13.34 26.56 24.34
CA SER A 578 -14.75 26.94 24.32
C SER A 578 -15.22 27.02 22.86
N VAL A 579 -16.40 26.47 22.57
CA VAL A 579 -16.99 26.56 21.23
C VAL A 579 -17.10 28.02 20.79
N LEU A 580 -17.27 28.93 21.76
CA LEU A 580 -17.30 30.38 21.55
C LEU A 580 -15.95 30.99 21.14
N HIS A 581 -14.83 30.37 21.53
CA HIS A 581 -13.48 30.80 21.11
C HIS A 581 -13.05 30.22 19.77
N THR A 582 -13.71 29.14 19.32
CA THR A 582 -13.36 28.40 18.11
C THR A 582 -14.24 28.79 16.91
N CYS A 583 -15.42 29.37 17.19
CA CYS A 583 -16.37 29.96 16.25
C CYS A 583 -16.19 31.49 16.29
N ASP A 584 -15.71 32.12 15.22
CA ASP A 584 -15.58 33.60 15.11
C ASP A 584 -16.92 34.33 14.95
N CYS A 585 -17.99 33.69 15.38
CA CYS A 585 -19.39 34.05 15.23
C CYS A 585 -19.74 35.17 16.22
N LYS A 586 -19.06 36.32 16.13
CA LYS A 586 -19.18 37.45 17.06
C LYS A 586 -20.51 38.21 16.92
N ASN A 587 -21.24 38.00 15.83
CA ASN A 587 -22.43 38.77 15.45
C ASN A 587 -23.69 37.89 15.28
N VAL A 588 -23.92 36.92 16.16
CA VAL A 588 -25.23 36.24 16.17
C VAL A 588 -26.25 37.22 16.77
N PRO A 589 -27.29 37.63 16.03
CA PRO A 589 -28.29 38.56 16.56
C PRO A 589 -28.93 37.99 17.83
N PRO A 590 -29.35 38.82 18.80
CA PRO A 590 -29.89 38.37 20.09
C PRO A 590 -31.02 37.32 19.97
N THR A 591 -31.75 37.36 18.86
CA THR A 591 -32.84 36.44 18.51
C THR A 591 -32.39 35.02 18.17
N ALA A 592 -31.11 34.81 17.82
CA ALA A 592 -30.53 33.49 17.48
C ALA A 592 -29.65 32.90 18.60
N ARG A 593 -29.72 33.43 19.83
CA ARG A 593 -28.93 32.96 21.00
C ARG A 593 -29.29 31.57 21.51
N ASN A 594 -30.34 30.94 20.98
CA ASN A 594 -30.77 29.59 21.40
C ASN A 594 -30.18 28.45 20.56
N VAL A 595 -29.27 28.72 19.61
CA VAL A 595 -28.60 27.65 18.86
C VAL A 595 -27.60 26.93 19.76
N LYS A 596 -27.99 25.74 20.23
CA LYS A 596 -27.17 24.86 21.07
C LYS A 596 -25.97 24.36 20.24
N LYS A 597 -24.75 24.65 20.69
CA LYS A 597 -23.54 24.11 20.08
C LYS A 597 -23.03 22.94 20.90
N GLU A 598 -22.71 21.82 20.24
CA GLU A 598 -22.23 20.59 20.89
C GLU A 598 -20.89 20.14 20.26
N TRP A 599 -19.99 19.62 21.09
CA TRP A 599 -18.81 18.91 20.61
C TRP A 599 -19.16 17.44 20.42
N ILE A 600 -18.98 16.92 19.21
CA ILE A 600 -19.03 15.47 18.96
C ILE A 600 -17.59 14.96 18.98
N VAL A 601 -17.22 14.19 20.01
CA VAL A 601 -15.89 13.57 20.13
C VAL A 601 -16.00 12.12 19.70
N LYS A 602 -15.35 11.75 18.59
CA LYS A 602 -15.21 10.36 18.16
C LYS A 602 -13.83 9.84 18.53
N TRP A 603 -13.77 8.71 19.25
CA TRP A 603 -12.52 8.03 19.62
C TRP A 603 -12.25 6.91 18.63
N GLN A 604 -11.04 6.87 18.05
CA GLN A 604 -10.58 5.71 17.27
C GLN A 604 -9.52 4.93 18.07
N VAL A 605 -9.84 3.71 18.46
CA VAL A 605 -8.88 2.83 19.15
C VAL A 605 -7.89 2.33 18.11
N ARG A 606 -6.65 2.83 18.17
CA ARG A 606 -5.53 2.20 17.44
C ARG A 606 -5.33 0.80 18.03
N ARG A 607 -5.50 -0.26 17.22
CA ARG A 607 -4.99 -1.59 17.62
C ARG A 607 -3.48 -1.45 17.82
N PRO A 608 -2.92 -1.76 19.00
CA PRO A 608 -1.49 -1.67 19.21
C PRO A 608 -0.78 -2.69 18.33
N LYS A 609 0.24 -2.24 17.59
CA LYS A 609 1.26 -3.13 17.02
C LYS A 609 2.01 -3.75 18.21
N SER A 610 1.80 -5.05 18.45
CA SER A 610 2.59 -5.92 19.34
C SER A 610 3.39 -5.22 20.45
N VAL A 611 2.79 -5.07 21.63
CA VAL A 611 3.53 -4.73 22.85
C VAL A 611 3.43 -5.94 23.79
N ARG A 612 4.57 -6.54 24.12
CA ARG A 612 4.68 -7.47 25.25
C ARG A 612 4.21 -6.73 26.50
N TRP A 613 3.29 -7.36 27.24
CA TRP A 613 2.81 -6.90 28.53
C TRP A 613 3.97 -6.68 29.50
N LEU A 614 4.23 -5.42 29.82
CA LEU A 614 4.69 -4.98 31.13
C LEU A 614 3.80 -3.81 31.52
N ASP A 615 3.18 -3.94 32.70
CA ASP A 615 2.16 -3.06 33.30
C ASP A 615 2.33 -1.56 33.03
N PRO A 616 1.21 -0.82 33.00
CA PRO A 616 1.22 0.47 33.67
C PRO A 616 0.04 0.71 34.62
N VAL A 617 0.46 1.31 35.74
CA VAL A 617 -0.31 2.02 36.76
C VAL A 617 -1.25 3.07 36.16
N ARG A 618 -2.41 3.19 36.82
CA ARG A 618 -3.57 4.09 36.66
C ARG A 618 -3.25 5.58 36.39
N SER A 619 -4.24 6.30 35.84
CA SER A 619 -4.75 7.59 36.37
C SER A 619 -6.11 7.99 35.79
N PHE A 620 -6.96 8.62 36.62
CA PHE A 620 -8.35 9.03 36.38
C PHE A 620 -8.62 10.48 36.93
N TYR A 621 -9.54 11.21 36.28
CA TYR A 621 -10.40 12.39 36.63
C TYR A 621 -9.84 13.78 37.07
N ILE A 622 -10.53 14.86 36.61
CA ILE A 622 -11.15 15.95 37.43
C ILE A 622 -12.47 16.46 36.77
N THR A 623 -13.46 16.76 37.63
CA THR A 623 -14.88 17.16 37.48
C THR A 623 -15.14 18.66 37.77
N ASP A 624 -16.37 19.15 37.57
CA ASP A 624 -17.02 20.12 38.49
C ASP A 624 -18.56 19.96 38.53
N HIS A 625 -19.05 19.18 39.51
CA HIS A 625 -20.00 19.60 40.57
C HIS A 625 -20.48 18.39 41.39
N VAL A 626 -20.64 18.63 42.68
CA VAL A 626 -20.82 17.69 43.79
C VAL A 626 -22.15 16.91 43.71
N THR A 627 -22.08 15.59 43.86
CA THR A 627 -22.92 14.80 44.78
C THR A 627 -22.37 13.38 44.90
N THR A 628 -22.16 12.93 46.13
CA THR A 628 -21.66 11.61 46.55
C THR A 628 -22.70 10.51 46.36
N PHE A 629 -22.31 9.31 45.91
CA PHE A 629 -22.81 7.97 46.34
C PHE A 629 -22.10 6.82 45.57
N PRO A 630 -22.18 5.52 45.97
CA PRO A 630 -21.00 4.69 46.22
C PRO A 630 -20.69 3.62 45.18
N SER A 631 -19.41 3.22 45.17
CA SER A 631 -18.77 2.00 44.63
C SER A 631 -19.62 1.02 43.81
N ILE A 632 -19.29 0.91 42.50
CA ILE A 632 -19.73 -0.16 41.61
C ILE A 632 -18.62 -1.22 41.48
N SER A 633 -19.04 -2.49 41.51
CA SER A 633 -18.18 -3.68 41.59
C SER A 633 -17.41 -4.03 40.30
N HIS A 634 -16.36 -4.84 40.47
CA HIS A 634 -15.39 -5.35 39.49
C HIS A 634 -15.98 -6.17 38.31
N SER A 635 -17.30 -6.38 38.27
CA SER A 635 -17.99 -7.19 37.26
C SER A 635 -18.29 -6.44 35.94
N LEU A 636 -18.11 -5.12 35.89
CA LEU A 636 -18.29 -4.33 34.67
C LEU A 636 -17.08 -4.36 33.71
N TYR A 637 -15.95 -4.94 34.13
CA TYR A 637 -14.67 -4.85 33.42
C TYR A 637 -14.54 -5.81 32.21
N GLN A 638 -15.42 -6.81 32.09
CA GLN A 638 -15.33 -7.84 31.04
C GLN A 638 -16.32 -7.67 29.87
N ARG A 639 -17.06 -6.54 29.78
CA ARG A 639 -18.04 -6.32 28.69
C ARG A 639 -17.71 -5.20 27.69
N LEU A 640 -16.50 -4.63 27.71
CA LEU A 640 -16.18 -3.41 26.95
C LEU A 640 -15.29 -3.62 25.71
N GLU A 641 -15.22 -4.82 25.13
CA GLU A 641 -14.48 -5.02 23.87
C GLU A 641 -15.25 -4.58 22.60
N HIS A 642 -16.53 -4.22 22.69
CA HIS A 642 -17.32 -3.74 21.55
C HIS A 642 -18.35 -2.65 21.92
N GLN A 643 -17.91 -1.49 22.43
CA GLN A 643 -18.80 -0.33 22.46
C GLN A 643 -18.11 0.96 22.02
N GLU A 644 -18.71 1.63 21.03
CA GLU A 644 -18.48 3.04 20.74
C GLU A 644 -18.82 3.87 21.98
N LEU A 645 -17.84 4.61 22.50
CA LEU A 645 -18.11 5.57 23.57
C LEU A 645 -18.69 6.86 22.94
N THR A 646 -20.01 6.90 22.74
CA THR A 646 -20.70 8.13 22.35
C THR A 646 -21.01 8.94 23.61
N ILE A 647 -20.22 9.98 23.90
CA ILE A 647 -20.56 10.96 24.95
C ILE A 647 -21.54 11.97 24.36
N ARG A 648 -22.84 11.83 24.66
CA ARG A 648 -23.87 12.87 24.42
C ARG A 648 -24.04 13.70 25.68
N LEU A 649 -23.84 15.01 25.60
CA LEU A 649 -24.16 15.93 26.70
C LEU A 649 -25.54 16.54 26.42
N MET A 650 -26.58 15.81 26.86
CA MET A 650 -27.92 16.36 26.95
C MET A 650 -28.07 17.12 28.27
N CYS A 651 -28.30 18.43 28.18
CA CYS A 651 -28.95 19.17 29.25
C CYS A 651 -30.42 19.33 28.85
N ASN A 652 -31.30 18.70 29.64
CA ASN A 652 -32.75 18.84 29.54
C ASN A 652 -33.23 19.84 30.61
N GLY A 653 -34.22 20.65 30.23
CA GLY A 653 -35.13 21.33 31.15
C GLY A 653 -35.59 22.67 30.59
N LEU A 654 -36.87 23.05 30.60
CA LEU A 654 -38.08 22.45 31.15
C LEU A 654 -39.28 23.10 30.43
N SER A 655 -40.36 22.33 30.31
CA SER A 655 -41.72 22.83 30.10
C SER A 655 -42.08 23.96 31.05
N CYS A 656 -42.80 24.97 30.55
CA CYS A 656 -43.77 25.75 31.33
C CYS A 656 -44.91 26.22 30.41
N ALA A 657 -46.11 25.66 30.66
CA ALA A 657 -47.45 25.98 30.12
C ALA A 657 -47.68 25.90 28.61
#